data_AF-A0A2V8RL86-F1
#
_entry.id   AF-A0A2V8RL86-F1
#
_cell.length_a   1.000
_cell.length_b   1.000
_cell.length_c   1.000
_cell.angle_alpha   90.00
_cell.angle_beta   90.00
_cell.angle_gamma   90.00
#
_symmetry.space_group_name_H-M   'P 1'
#
loop_
_entity.id
_entity.type
_entity.pdbx_description
1 polymer ?
#
loop_
_entity_poly.entity_id
_entity_poly.type
_entity_poly.pdbx_seq_one_letter_code
_entity_poly.pdbx_strand_id
1 'polypeptide(L)'
;MRLEVDSSSTVAQPPTQAQFSSTSSFEASKEALNMGIRAAQSGDRVNARIALQRATELDDANENAWLWLASISEYPEELIAFLENVLAINPANERALQWMKATRSLLAKTFMQRGSDAAEADQPVYAEDCFLKSLEYDPENASAWLWLASLSKEKEARVRHLERVLEIEPENQAALNILNSIRSEEETAEFGEIKKAVFEGDAIGAIASLENFNERYPANSDAWMLRSHFEVRPVDKLKALKRVLEIDPSHDAARLSLESLNTMFADAGEMDEKTEAPTAASVASSHESTSNEVKAESSVEEPDELLLPIEPPKEDLSFGADDVRSIESKDSNDLEIAHANSNGDGLDDWNRETEAFDLSDLPKAPQSVAVNAIPMPSDAPVTDSHERTGFETIAEKRPSNNSEGQIACPFCNFTNDVTSFNCASCLAVVSLSDLDILLTNCNADKYVIRKAVERMEKENSSTPLDEAQLTMLGIGHLNLKNLQYGFNYLQKAACLNFNNTVLSDQVRALETRMKELRAQDETHAALVKGKTILVVDDSSTVRKLIAGKLEKSGHEVFCSNSGAEAMERLKELTPDLILLDIAMPEVDGYQVCRQIRGWVATANTPVVMISGKDGTFDKLKGEAAGSTGFITKPFGPETLMKAVEFYLAGGKDLDIPEPNAEGPA
;
A
#
# COMPACT_ATOMS: atom_id res chain seq x y z
N MET A 1 5.61 0.96 -28.83
CA MET A 1 5.50 2.18 -29.66
C MET A 1 6.91 2.51 -30.15
N ARG A 2 7.22 2.28 -31.43
CA ARG A 2 8.57 2.40 -32.00
C ARG A 2 8.78 3.86 -32.44
N LEU A 3 9.89 4.49 -32.03
CA LEU A 3 10.27 5.86 -32.42
C LEU A 3 11.23 5.80 -33.61
N GLU A 4 10.83 6.35 -34.75
CA GLU A 4 11.72 6.64 -35.89
C GLU A 4 12.21 8.09 -35.81
N VAL A 5 13.47 8.33 -36.19
CA VAL A 5 14.11 9.66 -36.19
C VAL A 5 14.73 9.90 -37.56
N ASP A 6 14.42 11.05 -38.15
CA ASP A 6 14.95 11.52 -39.44
C ASP A 6 16.46 11.78 -39.39
N SER A 7 17.17 11.19 -40.35
CA SER A 7 18.60 11.38 -40.58
C SER A 7 18.84 12.56 -41.52
N SER A 8 19.52 13.61 -41.06
CA SER A 8 20.19 14.56 -41.95
C SER A 8 21.66 14.71 -41.54
N SER A 9 22.51 14.35 -42.50
CA SER A 9 23.97 14.31 -42.43
C SER A 9 24.58 15.66 -42.85
N THR A 10 25.54 16.15 -42.08
CA THR A 10 26.56 17.08 -42.61
C THR A 10 27.92 16.75 -42.04
N VAL A 11 28.84 16.40 -42.94
CA VAL A 11 30.26 16.10 -42.68
C VAL A 11 31.03 17.41 -42.46
N ALA A 12 31.81 17.51 -41.39
CA ALA A 12 32.85 18.53 -41.22
C ALA A 12 34.08 17.96 -40.51
N GLN A 13 35.27 18.25 -41.07
CA GLN A 13 36.61 17.83 -40.63
C GLN A 13 37.08 18.50 -39.31
N PRO A 14 38.11 17.96 -38.62
CA PRO A 14 38.41 18.32 -37.24
C PRO A 14 39.40 19.48 -37.11
N PRO A 15 39.33 20.27 -36.03
CA PRO A 15 40.48 21.01 -35.54
C PRO A 15 40.92 20.56 -34.13
N THR A 16 42.20 20.20 -34.08
CA THR A 16 43.23 20.61 -33.10
C THR A 16 42.89 20.65 -31.60
N GLN A 17 43.59 19.78 -30.87
CA GLN A 17 43.70 19.72 -29.41
C GLN A 17 44.08 21.08 -28.79
N ALA A 18 43.25 21.59 -27.87
CA ALA A 18 43.61 21.99 -26.51
C ALA A 18 42.52 22.89 -25.90
N GLN A 19 41.55 22.29 -25.19
CA GLN A 19 40.74 22.88 -24.12
C GLN A 19 39.87 21.76 -23.51
N PHE A 20 40.44 21.00 -22.58
CA PHE A 20 39.75 19.90 -21.88
C PHE A 20 39.57 20.29 -20.42
N SER A 21 38.33 20.62 -20.02
CA SER A 21 37.83 20.33 -18.66
C SER A 21 36.31 20.53 -18.47
N SER A 22 35.56 21.09 -19.43
CA SER A 22 34.08 21.16 -19.36
C SER A 22 33.37 20.54 -20.58
N THR A 23 34.03 20.48 -21.72
CA THR A 23 33.51 19.90 -22.98
C THR A 23 33.41 18.37 -22.96
N SER A 24 34.26 17.68 -22.20
CA SER A 24 34.30 16.21 -22.25
C SER A 24 33.12 15.53 -21.55
N SER A 25 32.54 16.13 -20.51
CA SER A 25 31.41 15.53 -19.77
C SER A 25 30.13 15.58 -20.61
N PHE A 26 29.89 16.70 -21.30
CA PHE A 26 28.74 16.88 -22.16
C PHE A 26 28.80 15.98 -23.41
N GLU A 27 29.97 15.87 -24.05
CA GLU A 27 30.16 14.94 -25.18
C GLU A 27 30.03 13.48 -24.74
N ALA A 28 30.58 13.11 -23.58
CA ALA A 28 30.43 11.77 -23.02
C ALA A 28 28.97 11.45 -22.65
N SER A 29 28.21 12.40 -22.10
CA SER A 29 26.78 12.24 -21.83
C SER A 29 26.00 12.03 -23.13
N LYS A 30 26.28 12.83 -24.17
CA LYS A 30 25.64 12.69 -25.48
C LYS A 30 25.97 11.37 -26.16
N GLU A 31 27.19 10.87 -26.02
CA GLU A 31 27.59 9.55 -26.53
C GLU A 31 26.85 8.43 -25.78
N ALA A 32 26.81 8.49 -24.45
CA ALA A 32 26.09 7.54 -23.60
C ALA A 32 24.59 7.51 -23.93
N LEU A 33 23.97 8.69 -24.14
CA LEU A 33 22.57 8.81 -24.57
C LEU A 33 22.35 8.10 -25.92
N ASN A 34 23.18 8.37 -26.92
CA ASN A 34 23.05 7.74 -28.24
C ASN A 34 23.25 6.22 -28.19
N MET A 35 24.18 5.73 -27.37
CA MET A 35 24.35 4.29 -27.14
C MET A 35 23.10 3.68 -26.50
N GLY A 36 22.54 4.35 -25.49
CA GLY A 36 21.32 3.93 -24.82
C GLY A 36 20.11 3.86 -25.75
N ILE A 37 19.92 4.87 -26.60
CA ILE A 37 18.84 4.91 -27.60
C ILE A 37 18.97 3.75 -28.59
N ARG A 38 20.18 3.49 -29.12
CA ARG A 38 20.41 2.38 -30.05
C ARG A 38 20.11 1.03 -29.41
N ALA A 39 20.56 0.82 -28.17
CA ALA A 39 20.28 -0.40 -27.41
C ALA A 39 18.78 -0.57 -27.13
N ALA A 40 18.07 0.52 -26.80
CA ALA A 40 16.62 0.49 -26.60
C ALA A 40 15.88 0.11 -27.89
N GLN A 41 16.31 0.67 -29.03
CA GLN A 41 15.74 0.38 -30.35
C GLN A 41 16.02 -1.05 -30.83
N SER A 42 17.15 -1.64 -30.44
CA SER A 42 17.48 -3.04 -30.72
C SER A 42 16.81 -4.04 -29.77
N GLY A 43 16.06 -3.56 -28.77
CA GLY A 43 15.39 -4.40 -27.77
C GLY A 43 16.28 -4.82 -26.61
N ASP A 44 17.54 -4.36 -26.56
CA ASP A 44 18.49 -4.64 -25.50
C ASP A 44 18.28 -3.68 -24.32
N ARG A 45 17.25 -3.98 -23.51
CA ARG A 45 16.83 -3.13 -22.38
C ARG A 45 17.92 -2.98 -21.31
N VAL A 46 18.76 -3.99 -21.12
CA VAL A 46 19.79 -3.99 -20.08
C VAL A 46 20.88 -2.98 -20.43
N ASN A 47 21.44 -3.07 -21.64
CA ASN A 47 22.45 -2.12 -22.08
C ASN A 47 21.88 -0.72 -22.31
N ALA A 48 20.61 -0.62 -22.73
CA ALA A 48 19.90 0.66 -22.79
C ALA A 48 19.87 1.35 -21.43
N ARG A 49 19.43 0.64 -20.38
CA ARG A 49 19.37 1.18 -19.02
C ARG A 49 20.73 1.63 -18.52
N ILE A 50 21.77 0.80 -18.67
CA ILE A 50 23.14 1.14 -18.22
C ILE A 50 23.64 2.42 -18.91
N ALA A 51 23.49 2.50 -20.23
CA ALA A 51 23.98 3.65 -21.00
C ALA A 51 23.19 4.93 -20.71
N LEU A 52 21.87 4.83 -20.53
CA LEU A 52 21.02 5.98 -20.19
C LEU A 52 21.25 6.46 -18.76
N GLN A 53 21.42 5.56 -17.78
CA GLN A 53 21.80 5.94 -16.41
C GLN A 53 23.15 6.66 -16.38
N ARG A 54 24.13 6.17 -17.13
CA ARG A 54 25.41 6.86 -17.29
C ARG A 54 25.25 8.24 -17.91
N ALA A 55 24.33 8.42 -18.86
CA ALA A 55 24.04 9.73 -19.44
C ALA A 55 23.48 10.71 -18.38
N THR A 56 22.60 10.23 -17.48
CA THR A 56 22.05 11.03 -16.37
C THR A 56 23.06 11.29 -15.25
N GLU A 57 24.03 10.40 -15.02
CA GLU A 57 25.12 10.62 -14.06
C GLU A 57 26.12 11.68 -14.55
N LEU A 58 26.32 11.76 -15.88
CA LEU A 58 27.22 12.71 -16.52
C LEU A 58 26.57 14.09 -16.75
N ASP A 59 25.25 14.12 -16.89
CA ASP A 59 24.43 15.31 -17.08
C ASP A 59 23.02 15.05 -16.50
N ASP A 60 22.80 15.49 -15.26
CA ASP A 60 21.55 15.32 -14.53
C ASP A 60 20.40 16.17 -15.12
N ALA A 61 20.73 17.22 -15.88
CA ALA A 61 19.80 18.08 -16.59
C ALA A 61 19.39 17.53 -17.98
N ASN A 62 19.84 16.33 -18.36
CA ASN A 62 19.52 15.73 -19.65
C ASN A 62 18.09 15.16 -19.69
N GLU A 63 17.13 16.01 -20.07
CA GLU A 63 15.71 15.69 -20.21
C GLU A 63 15.45 14.42 -21.05
N ASN A 64 16.17 14.26 -22.16
CA ASN A 64 15.98 13.13 -23.07
C ASN A 64 16.43 11.81 -22.46
N ALA A 65 17.52 11.80 -21.68
CA ALA A 65 17.99 10.59 -21.01
C ALA A 65 16.94 10.09 -20.00
N TRP A 66 16.36 11.00 -19.21
CA TRP A 66 15.28 10.68 -18.28
C TRP A 66 14.00 10.18 -18.98
N LEU A 67 13.60 10.79 -20.10
CA LEU A 67 12.45 10.34 -20.90
C LEU A 67 12.67 8.93 -21.48
N TRP A 68 13.88 8.63 -21.95
CA TRP A 68 14.21 7.30 -22.46
C TRP A 68 14.25 6.27 -21.33
N LEU A 69 14.77 6.61 -20.15
CA LEU A 69 14.70 5.76 -18.96
C LEU A 69 13.23 5.46 -18.59
N ALA A 70 12.37 6.47 -18.53
CA ALA A 70 10.93 6.30 -18.29
C ALA A 70 10.27 5.37 -19.31
N SER A 71 10.69 5.43 -20.58
CA SER A 71 10.11 4.61 -21.66
C SER A 71 10.46 3.13 -21.57
N ILE A 72 11.58 2.79 -20.93
CA ILE A 72 12.06 1.41 -20.78
C ILE A 72 11.78 0.83 -19.38
N SER A 73 11.25 1.64 -18.46
CA SER A 73 10.87 1.21 -17.11
C SER A 73 9.87 0.06 -17.15
N GLU A 74 10.10 -0.92 -16.28
CA GLU A 74 9.21 -2.08 -16.13
C GLU A 74 8.17 -1.84 -15.01
N TYR A 75 8.48 -0.91 -14.10
CA TYR A 75 7.66 -0.61 -12.93
C TYR A 75 7.09 0.80 -13.01
N PRO A 76 5.77 1.00 -12.79
CA PRO A 76 5.11 2.30 -12.81
C PRO A 76 5.72 3.33 -11.85
N GLU A 77 6.18 2.90 -10.68
CA GLU A 77 6.77 3.76 -9.65
C GLU A 77 8.13 4.31 -10.11
N GLU A 78 8.95 3.46 -10.73
CA GLU A 78 10.22 3.87 -11.33
C GLU A 78 9.97 4.83 -12.51
N LEU A 79 8.96 4.56 -13.33
CA LEU A 79 8.54 5.44 -14.41
C LEU A 79 8.15 6.82 -13.87
N ILE A 80 7.34 6.90 -12.81
CA ILE A 80 6.95 8.17 -12.18
C ILE A 80 8.20 8.92 -11.68
N ALA A 81 9.12 8.25 -11.00
CA ALA A 81 10.36 8.89 -10.51
C ALA A 81 11.18 9.51 -11.65
N PHE A 82 11.31 8.82 -12.79
CA PHE A 82 12.00 9.38 -13.95
C PHE A 82 11.23 10.55 -14.58
N LEU A 83 9.90 10.49 -14.64
CA LEU A 83 9.10 11.61 -15.13
C LEU A 83 9.16 12.83 -14.20
N GLU A 84 9.26 12.62 -12.90
CA GLU A 84 9.47 13.70 -11.93
C GLU A 84 10.80 14.42 -12.17
N ASN A 85 11.87 13.68 -12.51
CA ASN A 85 13.14 14.28 -12.92
C ASN A 85 12.99 15.08 -14.24
N VAL A 86 12.24 14.58 -15.22
CA VAL A 86 11.94 15.32 -16.46
C VAL A 86 11.22 16.63 -16.14
N LEU A 87 10.20 16.60 -15.29
CA LEU A 87 9.40 17.77 -14.93
C LEU A 87 10.15 18.75 -14.01
N ALA A 88 11.11 18.28 -13.22
CA ALA A 88 12.01 19.14 -12.46
C ALA A 88 12.91 19.98 -13.38
N ILE A 89 13.31 19.42 -14.53
CA ILE A 89 14.09 20.13 -15.56
C ILE A 89 13.18 21.00 -16.42
N ASN A 90 12.07 20.45 -16.89
CA ASN A 90 11.12 21.08 -17.79
C ASN A 90 9.67 20.83 -17.34
N PRO A 91 9.10 21.72 -16.49
CA PRO A 91 7.75 21.57 -15.97
C PRO A 91 6.66 21.58 -17.04
N ALA A 92 6.95 22.14 -18.22
CA ALA A 92 6.01 22.27 -19.32
C ALA A 92 6.09 21.11 -20.33
N ASN A 93 6.85 20.04 -20.03
CA ASN A 93 6.94 18.89 -20.92
C ASN A 93 5.59 18.15 -20.98
N GLU A 94 4.85 18.37 -22.08
CA GLU A 94 3.52 17.78 -22.30
C GLU A 94 3.53 16.25 -22.27
N ARG A 95 4.58 15.61 -22.80
CA ARG A 95 4.67 14.15 -22.85
C ARG A 95 4.85 13.55 -21.47
N ALA A 96 5.71 14.15 -20.64
CA ALA A 96 5.92 13.73 -19.26
C ALA A 96 4.66 13.94 -18.43
N LEU A 97 3.97 15.08 -18.59
CA LEU A 97 2.69 15.34 -17.93
C LEU A 97 1.61 14.31 -18.31
N GLN A 98 1.49 14.00 -19.61
CA GLN A 98 0.53 13.01 -20.11
C GLN A 98 0.84 11.60 -19.58
N TRP A 99 2.10 11.17 -19.65
CA TRP A 99 2.53 9.86 -19.14
C TRP A 99 2.35 9.76 -17.63
N MET A 100 2.67 10.82 -16.88
CA MET A 100 2.49 10.86 -15.44
C MET A 100 1.02 10.74 -15.07
N LYS A 101 0.13 11.51 -15.73
CA LYS A 101 -1.32 11.42 -15.52
C LYS A 101 -1.87 10.03 -15.84
N ALA A 102 -1.48 9.44 -16.97
CA ALA A 102 -1.92 8.11 -17.37
C ALA A 102 -1.46 7.03 -16.38
N THR A 103 -0.21 7.10 -15.93
CA THR A 103 0.39 6.13 -15.00
C THR A 103 -0.24 6.24 -13.62
N ARG A 104 -0.40 7.46 -13.08
CA ARG A 104 -1.08 7.69 -11.80
C ARG A 104 -2.53 7.21 -11.84
N SER A 105 -3.25 7.48 -12.92
CA SER A 105 -4.63 6.97 -13.09
C SER A 105 -4.70 5.44 -13.13
N LEU A 106 -3.75 4.78 -13.78
CA LEU A 106 -3.67 3.32 -13.81
C LEU A 106 -3.38 2.74 -12.41
N LEU A 107 -2.43 3.34 -11.68
CA LEU A 107 -2.10 2.93 -10.31
C LEU A 107 -3.27 3.11 -9.37
N ALA A 108 -3.93 4.27 -9.39
CA ALA A 108 -5.14 4.53 -8.61
C ALA A 108 -6.21 3.45 -8.86
N LYS A 109 -6.51 3.14 -10.13
CA LYS A 109 -7.47 2.06 -10.48
C LYS A 109 -7.04 0.69 -9.99
N THR A 110 -5.75 0.38 -10.07
CA THR A 110 -5.22 -0.91 -9.62
C THR A 110 -5.36 -1.07 -8.11
N PHE A 111 -5.04 -0.02 -7.35
CA PHE A 111 -5.20 -0.02 -5.89
C PHE A 111 -6.68 0.02 -5.48
N MET A 112 -7.54 0.70 -6.22
CA MET A 112 -9.00 0.62 -6.03
C MET A 112 -9.50 -0.82 -6.16
N GLN A 113 -9.10 -1.53 -7.23
CA GLN A 113 -9.52 -2.91 -7.42
C GLN A 113 -9.03 -3.80 -6.29
N ARG A 114 -7.74 -3.70 -5.92
CA ARG A 114 -7.17 -4.48 -4.80
C ARG A 114 -7.87 -4.18 -3.47
N GLY A 115 -8.20 -2.92 -3.21
CA GLY A 115 -8.94 -2.53 -2.01
C GLY A 115 -10.36 -3.12 -1.98
N SER A 116 -11.05 -3.12 -3.12
CA SER A 116 -12.36 -3.75 -3.27
C SER A 116 -12.29 -5.26 -3.04
N ASP A 117 -11.33 -5.95 -3.69
CA ASP A 117 -11.13 -7.39 -3.54
C ASP A 117 -10.79 -7.75 -2.08
N ALA A 118 -9.98 -6.92 -1.40
CA ALA A 118 -9.62 -7.08 0.00
C ALA A 118 -10.81 -6.85 0.95
N ALA A 119 -11.66 -5.86 0.65
CA ALA A 119 -12.88 -5.62 1.41
C ALA A 119 -13.88 -6.79 1.28
N GLU A 120 -14.01 -7.38 0.08
CA GLU A 120 -14.83 -8.58 -0.14
C GLU A 120 -14.26 -9.83 0.54
N ALA A 121 -12.94 -9.89 0.73
CA ALA A 121 -12.24 -10.95 1.44
C ALA A 121 -12.18 -10.76 2.97
N ASP A 122 -12.91 -9.79 3.53
CA ASP A 122 -12.94 -9.45 4.97
C ASP A 122 -11.54 -9.10 5.53
N GLN A 123 -10.72 -8.40 4.73
CA GLN A 123 -9.40 -7.89 5.11
C GLN A 123 -9.40 -6.35 5.23
N PRO A 124 -10.04 -5.78 6.28
CA PRO A 124 -10.31 -4.34 6.35
C PRO A 124 -9.04 -3.48 6.42
N VAL A 125 -8.00 -3.95 7.12
CA VAL A 125 -6.72 -3.21 7.25
C VAL A 125 -6.01 -3.12 5.91
N TYR A 126 -5.97 -4.21 5.15
CA TYR A 126 -5.35 -4.22 3.83
C TYR A 126 -6.15 -3.44 2.79
N ALA A 127 -7.49 -3.50 2.89
CA ALA A 127 -8.38 -2.70 2.07
C ALA A 127 -8.15 -1.20 2.31
N GLU A 128 -8.07 -0.77 3.57
CA GLU A 128 -7.77 0.60 3.97
C GLU A 128 -6.44 1.10 3.38
N ASP A 129 -5.36 0.32 3.54
CA ASP A 129 -4.04 0.64 2.96
C ASP A 129 -4.12 0.80 1.43
N CYS A 130 -4.88 -0.05 0.74
CA CYS A 130 -5.07 0.05 -0.70
C CYS A 130 -5.82 1.32 -1.10
N PHE A 131 -6.88 1.69 -0.40
CA PHE A 131 -7.63 2.91 -0.70
C PHE A 131 -6.80 4.18 -0.42
N LEU A 132 -6.05 4.21 0.68
CA LEU A 132 -5.09 5.28 0.97
C LEU A 132 -4.04 5.39 -0.14
N LYS A 133 -3.49 4.25 -0.60
CA LYS A 133 -2.51 4.23 -1.68
C LYS A 133 -3.10 4.70 -3.01
N SER A 134 -4.36 4.39 -3.30
CA SER A 134 -5.07 4.96 -4.46
C SER A 134 -5.15 6.48 -4.37
N LEU A 135 -5.44 7.03 -3.19
CA LEU A 135 -5.58 8.47 -2.98
C LEU A 135 -4.25 9.23 -3.09
N GLU A 136 -3.10 8.58 -2.85
CA GLU A 136 -1.79 9.18 -3.15
C GLU A 136 -1.62 9.49 -4.64
N TYR A 137 -2.21 8.68 -5.51
CA TYR A 137 -2.11 8.86 -6.97
C TYR A 137 -3.28 9.67 -7.55
N ASP A 138 -4.46 9.58 -6.94
CA ASP A 138 -5.67 10.31 -7.32
C ASP A 138 -6.46 10.78 -6.08
N PRO A 139 -6.14 11.98 -5.53
CA PRO A 139 -6.79 12.52 -4.34
C PRO A 139 -8.27 12.87 -4.52
N GLU A 140 -8.73 12.98 -5.78
CA GLU A 140 -10.11 13.33 -6.15
C GLU A 140 -10.96 12.07 -6.41
N ASN A 141 -10.46 10.88 -6.07
CA ASN A 141 -11.22 9.65 -6.20
C ASN A 141 -12.29 9.52 -5.09
N ALA A 142 -13.52 9.96 -5.38
CA ALA A 142 -14.67 9.88 -4.48
C ALA A 142 -14.98 8.46 -4.00
N SER A 143 -14.78 7.45 -4.85
CA SER A 143 -15.04 6.05 -4.48
C SER A 143 -14.09 5.55 -3.41
N ALA A 144 -12.80 5.93 -3.46
CA ALA A 144 -11.82 5.58 -2.43
C ALA A 144 -12.21 6.16 -1.07
N TRP A 145 -12.61 7.44 -1.04
CA TRP A 145 -13.08 8.10 0.18
C TRP A 145 -14.34 7.45 0.75
N LEU A 146 -15.28 7.03 -0.10
CA LEU A 146 -16.49 6.33 0.32
C LEU A 146 -16.17 4.98 0.99
N TRP A 147 -15.22 4.22 0.41
CA TRP A 147 -14.75 2.97 1.02
C TRP A 147 -14.08 3.20 2.38
N LEU A 148 -13.21 4.21 2.49
CA LEU A 148 -12.58 4.57 3.77
C LEU A 148 -13.62 4.94 4.84
N ALA A 149 -14.68 5.66 4.47
CA ALA A 149 -15.77 5.94 5.39
C ALA A 149 -16.44 4.66 5.91
N SER A 150 -16.65 3.66 5.05
CA SER A 150 -17.25 2.38 5.43
C SER A 150 -16.36 1.55 6.38
N LEU A 151 -15.04 1.60 6.20
CA LEU A 151 -14.06 0.87 6.99
C LEU A 151 -13.71 1.56 8.33
N SER A 152 -13.94 2.87 8.41
CA SER A 152 -13.62 3.67 9.59
C SER A 152 -14.40 3.22 10.84
N LYS A 153 -13.69 2.89 11.91
CA LYS A 153 -14.28 2.58 13.22
C LYS A 153 -14.70 3.84 13.99
N GLU A 154 -13.90 4.90 13.88
CA GLU A 154 -14.19 6.18 14.51
C GLU A 154 -15.24 6.96 13.72
N LYS A 155 -16.21 7.51 14.46
CA LYS A 155 -17.32 8.26 13.87
C LYS A 155 -16.83 9.56 13.23
N GLU A 156 -15.93 10.27 13.89
CA GLU A 156 -15.36 11.53 13.40
C GLU A 156 -14.55 11.31 12.12
N ALA A 157 -13.81 10.21 12.04
CA ALA A 157 -13.10 9.83 10.81
C ALA A 157 -14.06 9.53 9.67
N ARG A 158 -15.10 8.73 9.94
CA ARG A 158 -16.15 8.41 8.96
C ARG A 158 -16.83 9.66 8.41
N VAL A 159 -17.20 10.62 9.27
CA VAL A 159 -17.83 11.89 8.85
C VAL A 159 -16.87 12.69 7.97
N ARG A 160 -15.60 12.86 8.37
CA ARG A 160 -14.60 13.57 7.55
C ARG A 160 -14.43 12.97 6.16
N HIS A 161 -14.42 11.65 6.04
CA HIS A 161 -14.32 10.98 4.74
C HIS A 161 -15.56 11.21 3.87
N LEU A 162 -16.77 11.18 4.46
CA LEU A 162 -18.01 11.44 3.74
C LEU A 162 -18.14 12.90 3.30
N GLU A 163 -17.71 13.85 4.13
CA GLU A 163 -17.62 15.26 3.75
C GLU A 163 -16.68 15.46 2.57
N ARG A 164 -15.52 14.77 2.59
CA ARG A 164 -14.58 14.79 1.47
C ARG A 164 -15.19 14.22 0.17
N VAL A 165 -16.04 13.20 0.26
CA VAL A 165 -16.81 12.72 -0.91
C VAL A 165 -17.71 13.81 -1.46
N LEU A 166 -18.42 14.55 -0.60
CA LEU A 166 -19.34 15.61 -1.04
C LEU A 166 -18.64 16.86 -1.57
N GLU A 167 -17.40 17.13 -1.13
CA GLU A 167 -16.57 18.17 -1.74
C GLU A 167 -16.22 17.85 -3.19
N ILE A 168 -16.01 16.58 -3.51
CA ILE A 168 -15.67 16.10 -4.86
C ILE A 168 -16.95 15.92 -5.70
N GLU A 169 -17.95 15.24 -5.13
CA GLU A 169 -19.23 14.91 -5.77
C GLU A 169 -20.41 15.37 -4.87
N PRO A 170 -20.88 16.63 -5.02
CA PRO A 170 -21.92 17.19 -4.16
C PRO A 170 -23.25 16.44 -4.20
N GLU A 171 -23.55 15.76 -5.31
CA GLU A 171 -24.81 15.02 -5.51
C GLU A 171 -24.71 13.53 -5.13
N ASN A 172 -23.62 13.10 -4.45
CA ASN A 172 -23.43 11.70 -4.07
C ASN A 172 -24.44 11.24 -3.01
N GLN A 173 -25.50 10.55 -3.47
CA GLN A 173 -26.61 10.10 -2.63
C GLN A 173 -26.18 9.10 -1.55
N ALA A 174 -25.17 8.26 -1.82
CA ALA A 174 -24.69 7.30 -0.84
C ALA A 174 -24.08 8.01 0.37
N ALA A 175 -23.23 9.01 0.13
CA ALA A 175 -22.62 9.81 1.20
C ALA A 175 -23.67 10.62 1.99
N LEU A 176 -24.62 11.25 1.29
CA LEU A 176 -25.73 12.00 1.93
C LEU A 176 -26.57 11.10 2.84
N ASN A 177 -26.94 9.90 2.38
CA ASN A 177 -27.75 8.97 3.15
C ASN A 177 -27.03 8.50 4.42
N ILE A 178 -25.75 8.17 4.33
CA ILE A 178 -24.95 7.74 5.48
C ILE A 178 -24.80 8.89 6.49
N LEU A 179 -24.50 10.11 6.03
CA LEU A 179 -24.40 11.28 6.91
C LEU A 179 -25.73 11.60 7.61
N ASN A 180 -26.85 11.53 6.89
CA ASN A 180 -28.17 11.74 7.49
C ASN A 180 -28.50 10.67 8.53
N SER A 181 -28.14 9.40 8.28
CA SER A 181 -28.28 8.32 9.27
C SER A 181 -27.48 8.62 10.53
N ILE A 182 -26.19 8.99 10.38
CA ILE A 182 -25.30 9.32 11.51
C ILE A 182 -25.86 10.50 12.32
N ARG A 183 -26.36 11.56 11.65
CA ARG A 183 -26.98 12.72 12.28
C ARG A 183 -28.26 12.34 13.03
N SER A 184 -29.09 11.48 12.46
CA SER A 184 -30.31 11.01 13.13
C SER A 184 -30.00 10.16 14.38
N GLU A 185 -28.95 9.34 14.34
CA GLU A 185 -28.48 8.58 15.51
C GLU A 185 -27.95 9.53 16.61
N GLU A 186 -27.24 10.61 16.25
CA GLU A 186 -26.82 11.66 17.19
C GLU A 186 -27.99 12.36 17.85
N GLU A 187 -28.96 12.78 17.04
CA GLU A 187 -30.17 13.44 17.50
C GLU A 187 -30.92 12.58 18.53
N THR A 188 -31.11 11.29 18.22
CA THR A 188 -31.80 10.36 19.13
C THR A 188 -31.01 10.08 20.42
N ALA A 189 -29.68 9.96 20.34
CA ALA A 189 -28.83 9.71 21.50
C ALA A 189 -28.78 10.92 22.45
N GLU A 190 -28.54 12.12 21.92
CA GLU A 190 -28.49 13.36 22.70
C GLU A 190 -29.85 13.64 23.37
N PHE A 191 -30.95 13.41 22.64
CA PHE A 191 -32.29 13.53 23.22
C PHE A 191 -32.59 12.47 24.28
N GLY A 192 -32.05 11.26 24.12
CA GLY A 192 -32.13 10.19 25.12
C GLY A 192 -31.47 10.56 26.45
N GLU A 193 -30.29 11.16 26.41
CA GLU A 193 -29.60 11.65 27.61
C GLU A 193 -30.39 12.77 28.30
N ILE A 194 -31.01 13.67 27.53
CA ILE A 194 -31.91 14.69 28.10
C ILE A 194 -33.09 14.04 28.82
N LYS A 195 -33.77 13.08 28.19
CA LYS A 195 -34.89 12.34 28.83
C LYS A 195 -34.46 11.65 30.12
N LYS A 196 -33.26 11.10 30.14
CA LYS A 196 -32.68 10.45 31.33
C LYS A 196 -32.41 11.45 32.45
N ALA A 197 -31.81 12.61 32.15
CA ALA A 197 -31.59 13.67 33.12
C ALA A 197 -32.90 14.17 33.74
N VAL A 198 -33.96 14.30 32.92
CA VAL A 198 -35.31 14.62 33.40
C VAL A 198 -35.84 13.56 34.37
N PHE A 199 -35.66 12.28 34.04
CA PHE A 199 -36.13 11.17 34.87
C PHE A 199 -35.38 11.08 36.21
N GLU A 200 -34.08 11.40 36.21
CA GLU A 200 -33.22 11.41 37.39
C GLU A 200 -33.47 12.63 38.30
N GLY A 201 -34.31 13.58 37.87
CA GLY A 201 -34.74 14.73 38.66
C GLY A 201 -33.85 15.97 38.53
N ASP A 202 -32.89 15.98 37.59
CA ASP A 202 -32.09 17.16 37.25
C ASP A 202 -32.83 18.05 36.25
N ALA A 203 -33.88 18.73 36.73
CA ALA A 203 -34.69 19.60 35.88
C ALA A 203 -33.90 20.81 35.36
N ILE A 204 -32.93 21.34 36.12
CA ILE A 204 -32.18 22.54 35.74
C ILE A 204 -31.17 22.22 34.64
N GLY A 205 -30.41 21.13 34.80
CA GLY A 205 -29.49 20.65 33.77
C GLY A 205 -30.21 20.25 32.50
N ALA A 206 -31.35 19.54 32.62
CA ALA A 206 -32.13 19.11 31.48
C ALA A 206 -32.70 20.27 30.65
N ILE A 207 -33.13 21.38 31.29
CA ILE A 207 -33.61 22.57 30.56
C ILE A 207 -32.48 23.19 29.73
N ALA A 208 -31.30 23.38 30.31
CA ALA A 208 -30.16 23.96 29.60
C ALA A 208 -29.70 23.07 28.42
N SER A 209 -29.64 21.75 28.63
CA SER A 209 -29.34 20.79 27.56
C SER A 209 -30.41 20.78 26.48
N LEU A 210 -31.70 20.90 26.85
CA LEU A 210 -32.82 20.93 25.92
C LEU A 210 -32.87 22.22 25.09
N GLU A 211 -32.44 23.35 25.63
CA GLU A 211 -32.29 24.60 24.87
C GLU A 211 -31.23 24.45 23.78
N ASN A 212 -30.02 24.01 24.14
CA ASN A 212 -28.94 23.77 23.18
C ASN A 212 -29.34 22.72 22.12
N PHE A 213 -30.04 21.66 22.53
CA PHE A 213 -30.57 20.65 21.61
C PHE A 213 -31.57 21.24 20.61
N ASN A 214 -32.53 22.07 21.06
CA ASN A 214 -33.52 22.69 20.17
C ASN A 214 -32.91 23.72 19.20
N GLU A 215 -31.80 24.38 19.59
CA GLU A 215 -31.03 25.23 18.67
C GLU A 215 -30.37 24.42 17.56
N ARG A 216 -29.85 23.22 17.89
CA ARG A 216 -29.18 22.34 16.93
C ARG A 216 -30.15 21.52 16.05
N TYR A 217 -31.28 21.08 16.62
CA TYR A 217 -32.28 20.25 15.96
C TYR A 217 -33.68 20.89 16.05
N PRO A 218 -33.92 22.01 15.35
CA PRO A 218 -35.18 22.76 15.46
C PRO A 218 -36.40 22.06 14.87
N ALA A 219 -36.22 20.92 14.20
CA ALA A 219 -37.25 20.11 13.57
C ALA A 219 -37.70 18.91 14.43
N ASN A 220 -37.16 18.73 15.64
CA ASN A 220 -37.57 17.63 16.52
C ASN A 220 -38.83 18.00 17.33
N SER A 221 -39.98 17.45 16.95
CA SER A 221 -41.27 17.75 17.61
C SER A 221 -41.31 17.32 19.08
N ASP A 222 -40.74 16.17 19.43
CA ASP A 222 -40.72 15.64 20.79
C ASP A 222 -39.92 16.52 21.75
N ALA A 223 -38.82 17.12 21.29
CA ALA A 223 -38.00 18.03 22.08
C ALA A 223 -38.75 19.33 22.41
N TRP A 224 -39.49 19.88 21.45
CA TRP A 224 -40.39 21.01 21.69
C TRP A 224 -41.56 20.65 22.61
N MET A 225 -42.09 19.43 22.51
CA MET A 225 -43.09 18.92 23.44
C MET A 225 -42.54 18.83 24.87
N LEU A 226 -41.35 18.27 25.05
CA LEU A 226 -40.69 18.18 26.34
C LEU A 226 -40.43 19.59 26.92
N ARG A 227 -40.01 20.54 26.08
CA ARG A 227 -39.81 21.95 26.48
C ARG A 227 -41.08 22.55 27.07
N SER A 228 -42.23 22.32 26.43
CA SER A 228 -43.53 22.83 26.92
C SER A 228 -43.90 22.36 28.33
N HIS A 229 -43.33 21.26 28.83
CA HIS A 229 -43.55 20.76 30.18
C HIS A 229 -42.74 21.51 31.23
N PHE A 230 -41.59 22.07 30.85
CA PHE A 230 -40.72 22.86 31.72
C PHE A 230 -41.09 24.34 31.76
N GLU A 231 -41.83 24.84 30.78
CA GLU A 231 -42.26 26.24 30.74
C GLU A 231 -43.28 26.56 31.84
N VAL A 232 -42.90 27.47 32.73
CA VAL A 232 -43.76 27.98 33.82
C VAL A 232 -44.74 29.03 33.30
N ARG A 233 -44.33 29.83 32.31
CA ARG A 233 -45.16 30.89 31.74
C ARG A 233 -46.08 30.33 30.66
N PRO A 234 -47.41 30.56 30.75
CA PRO A 234 -48.35 30.05 29.75
C PRO A 234 -48.06 30.50 28.32
N VAL A 235 -47.55 31.73 28.15
CA VAL A 235 -47.18 32.29 26.84
C VAL A 235 -46.05 31.49 26.18
N ASP A 236 -45.03 31.10 26.93
CA ASP A 236 -43.91 30.32 26.38
C ASP A 236 -44.29 28.86 26.12
N LYS A 237 -45.15 28.31 26.99
CA LYS A 237 -45.78 27.00 26.76
C LYS A 237 -46.59 26.98 25.46
N LEU A 238 -47.35 28.03 25.18
CA LEU A 238 -48.09 28.19 23.93
C LEU A 238 -47.15 28.30 22.72
N LYS A 239 -46.03 29.04 22.84
CA LYS A 239 -45.03 29.13 21.76
C LYS A 239 -44.41 27.76 21.44
N ALA A 240 -44.02 27.00 22.46
CA ALA A 240 -43.48 25.66 22.29
C ALA A 240 -44.49 24.71 21.62
N LEU A 241 -45.75 24.69 22.08
CA LEU A 241 -46.80 23.84 21.51
C LEU A 241 -47.18 24.22 20.06
N LYS A 242 -47.19 25.52 19.73
CA LYS A 242 -47.37 25.97 18.33
C LYS A 242 -46.23 25.48 17.45
N ARG A 243 -45.00 25.54 17.94
CA ARG A 243 -43.83 25.05 17.21
C ARG A 243 -43.89 23.55 16.92
N VAL A 244 -44.41 22.76 17.86
CA VAL A 244 -44.65 21.32 17.65
C VAL A 244 -45.62 21.09 16.48
N LEU A 245 -46.72 21.83 16.42
CA LEU A 245 -47.73 21.69 15.36
C LEU A 245 -47.27 22.24 14.00
N GLU A 246 -46.32 23.17 13.97
CA GLU A 246 -45.65 23.59 12.73
C GLU A 246 -44.78 22.48 12.14
N ILE A 247 -44.15 21.68 13.01
CA ILE A 247 -43.27 20.58 12.62
C ILE A 247 -44.09 19.33 12.28
N ASP A 248 -45.03 18.95 13.15
CA ASP A 248 -45.94 17.82 12.98
C ASP A 248 -47.39 18.28 13.23
N PRO A 249 -48.13 18.63 12.17
CA PRO A 249 -49.54 19.02 12.26
C PRO A 249 -50.46 17.92 12.81
N SER A 250 -50.02 16.67 12.78
CA SER A 250 -50.80 15.50 13.25
C SER A 250 -50.56 15.15 14.73
N HIS A 251 -49.75 15.93 15.44
CA HIS A 251 -49.36 15.66 16.82
C HIS A 251 -50.50 15.87 17.82
N ASP A 252 -51.30 14.81 18.07
CA ASP A 252 -52.53 14.88 18.88
C ASP A 252 -52.33 15.42 20.31
N ALA A 253 -51.26 15.03 20.99
CA ALA A 253 -51.00 15.50 22.36
C ALA A 253 -50.72 17.02 22.42
N ALA A 254 -50.09 17.57 21.39
CA ALA A 254 -49.79 19.01 21.30
C ALA A 254 -51.08 19.79 21.03
N ARG A 255 -51.91 19.27 20.11
CA ARG A 255 -53.22 19.85 19.76
C ARG A 255 -54.16 19.89 20.97
N LEU A 256 -54.32 18.78 21.68
CA LEU A 256 -55.16 18.71 22.88
C LEU A 256 -54.64 19.64 23.99
N SER A 257 -53.32 19.70 24.18
CA SER A 257 -52.70 20.60 25.17
C SER A 257 -52.92 22.08 24.82
N LEU A 258 -52.84 22.43 23.53
CA LEU A 258 -53.06 23.78 23.04
C LEU A 258 -54.53 24.19 23.10
N GLU A 259 -55.47 23.30 22.75
CA GLU A 259 -56.92 23.50 22.91
C GLU A 259 -57.28 23.68 24.39
N SER A 260 -56.70 22.87 25.29
CA SER A 260 -56.91 23.00 26.73
C SER A 260 -56.37 24.33 27.28
N LEU A 261 -55.19 24.77 26.85
CA LEU A 261 -54.65 26.06 27.28
C LEU A 261 -55.47 27.22 26.71
N ASN A 262 -55.82 27.18 25.42
CA ASN A 262 -56.64 28.23 24.81
C ASN A 262 -58.02 28.34 25.46
N THR A 263 -58.64 27.24 25.87
CA THR A 263 -59.92 27.28 26.61
C THR A 263 -59.75 27.81 28.03
N MET A 264 -58.66 27.45 28.72
CA MET A 264 -58.33 28.02 30.04
C MET A 264 -58.04 29.52 30.00
N PHE A 265 -57.47 30.04 28.90
CA PHE A 265 -57.16 31.46 28.72
C PHE A 265 -58.23 32.23 27.94
N ALA A 266 -59.18 31.58 27.27
CA ALA A 266 -60.33 32.26 26.65
C ALA A 266 -61.30 32.82 27.70
N ASP A 267 -61.36 32.22 28.90
CA ASP A 267 -62.14 32.72 30.04
C ASP A 267 -61.40 33.83 30.83
N ALA A 268 -60.09 34.00 30.59
CA ALA A 268 -59.25 35.05 31.16
C ALA A 268 -58.90 36.06 30.05
N GLY A 269 -59.82 36.99 29.78
CA GLY A 269 -59.76 37.93 28.65
C GLY A 269 -58.37 38.52 28.34
N GLU A 270 -58.10 38.66 27.04
CA GLU A 270 -56.98 39.35 26.38
C GLU A 270 -55.81 39.75 27.32
N MET A 271 -54.80 38.89 27.41
CA MET A 271 -53.51 39.30 27.98
C MET A 271 -52.66 39.97 26.91
N ASP A 272 -52.62 41.30 26.99
CA ASP A 272 -51.66 42.18 26.32
C ASP A 272 -50.21 41.68 26.48
N GLU A 273 -49.44 41.84 25.40
CA GLU A 273 -48.05 41.40 25.22
C GLU A 273 -47.01 42.17 26.07
N LYS A 274 -47.41 42.80 27.17
CA LYS A 274 -46.51 43.60 28.03
C LYS A 274 -46.88 43.47 29.50
N THR A 275 -46.17 42.62 30.23
CA THR A 275 -45.97 42.84 31.68
C THR A 275 -44.70 42.16 32.16
N GLU A 276 -43.75 42.98 32.60
CA GLU A 276 -42.47 42.61 33.20
C GLU A 276 -42.65 41.95 34.58
N ALA A 277 -41.71 41.09 34.94
CA ALA A 277 -41.66 40.30 36.16
C ALA A 277 -41.43 41.13 37.44
N PRO A 278 -41.85 40.67 38.64
CA PRO A 278 -41.36 41.21 39.90
C PRO A 278 -40.04 40.54 40.31
N THR A 279 -39.16 41.38 40.85
CA THR A 279 -37.82 41.09 41.37
C THR A 279 -37.83 40.15 42.58
N ALA A 280 -36.90 39.18 42.61
CA ALA A 280 -36.54 38.43 43.80
C ALA A 280 -35.13 38.84 44.24
N ALA A 281 -35.05 39.64 45.30
CA ALA A 281 -33.84 39.95 46.04
C ALA A 281 -33.70 38.98 47.23
N SER A 282 -32.62 38.22 47.26
CA SER A 282 -31.81 37.82 48.43
C SER A 282 -30.70 36.93 47.87
N VAL A 283 -29.41 37.16 48.07
CA VAL A 283 -28.71 37.04 49.35
C VAL A 283 -27.46 37.93 49.29
N ALA A 284 -27.20 38.66 50.38
CA ALA A 284 -25.98 39.44 50.59
C ALA A 284 -25.10 38.84 51.68
N SER A 285 -23.80 39.04 51.49
CA SER A 285 -22.66 38.95 52.42
C SER A 285 -22.03 37.55 52.62
N SER A 286 -20.72 37.39 52.48
CA SER A 286 -19.70 38.26 53.10
C SER A 286 -18.25 38.05 52.61
N HIS A 287 -17.49 39.17 52.67
CA HIS A 287 -16.01 39.40 52.69
C HIS A 287 -15.18 39.22 51.40
N GLU A 288 -14.74 40.31 50.74
CA GLU A 288 -13.57 41.21 51.00
C GLU A 288 -12.21 40.52 50.77
N SER A 289 -11.17 41.06 50.13
CA SER A 289 -10.86 42.30 49.39
C SER A 289 -9.44 42.11 48.80
N THR A 290 -9.14 42.73 47.65
CA THR A 290 -7.94 43.55 47.29
C THR A 290 -7.52 43.43 45.82
N SER A 291 -7.92 44.45 45.04
CA SER A 291 -7.14 45.30 44.11
C SER A 291 -5.89 44.77 43.35
N ASN A 292 -5.92 44.85 42.02
CA ASN A 292 -5.20 45.90 41.26
C ASN A 292 -5.59 45.98 39.75
N GLU A 293 -5.51 47.21 39.22
CA GLU A 293 -5.87 47.77 37.89
C GLU A 293 -4.99 47.22 36.72
N VAL A 294 -5.27 47.36 35.41
CA VAL A 294 -5.46 48.60 34.59
C VAL A 294 -6.07 48.31 33.18
N LYS A 295 -7.12 49.09 32.86
CA LYS A 295 -7.65 49.71 31.61
C LYS A 295 -7.43 49.15 30.18
N ALA A 296 -8.54 49.12 29.42
CA ALA A 296 -8.64 49.48 28.00
C ALA A 296 -9.92 50.30 27.73
N GLU A 297 -9.79 51.44 27.04
CA GLU A 297 -10.84 52.40 26.61
C GLU A 297 -11.33 52.04 25.19
N SER A 298 -12.64 51.82 24.94
CA SER A 298 -13.64 52.71 24.28
C SER A 298 -13.12 53.55 23.09
N SER A 299 -13.79 53.72 21.94
CA SER A 299 -15.23 53.94 21.70
C SER A 299 -15.59 53.85 20.20
N VAL A 300 -16.87 53.58 19.96
CA VAL A 300 -17.63 53.58 18.69
C VAL A 300 -18.05 55.01 18.31
N GLU A 301 -18.23 55.30 17.00
CA GLU A 301 -19.26 56.22 16.48
C GLU A 301 -19.51 55.98 14.96
N GLU A 302 -20.77 55.79 14.57
CA GLU A 302 -21.38 55.89 13.21
C GLU A 302 -21.43 57.38 12.73
N PRO A 303 -22.02 57.86 11.57
CA PRO A 303 -23.00 57.24 10.64
C PRO A 303 -22.98 57.66 9.12
N ASP A 304 -23.93 57.06 8.37
CA ASP A 304 -24.80 57.52 7.26
C ASP A 304 -24.35 58.15 5.89
N GLU A 305 -24.79 57.46 4.82
CA GLU A 305 -25.61 57.86 3.64
C GLU A 305 -25.16 58.92 2.57
N LEU A 306 -25.05 58.47 1.28
CA LEU A 306 -25.71 58.98 0.03
C LEU A 306 -24.86 58.94 -1.28
N LEU A 307 -25.42 58.25 -2.29
CA LEU A 307 -25.50 58.50 -3.77
C LEU A 307 -24.25 58.58 -4.69
N LEU A 308 -24.08 57.52 -5.51
CA LEU A 308 -23.81 57.37 -6.99
C LEU A 308 -22.77 58.27 -7.75
N PRO A 309 -22.34 57.94 -8.99
CA PRO A 309 -21.75 56.70 -9.54
C PRO A 309 -20.48 56.96 -10.42
N ILE A 310 -19.53 56.02 -10.57
CA ILE A 310 -18.49 56.08 -11.63
C ILE A 310 -18.24 54.68 -12.24
N GLU A 311 -18.15 54.66 -13.57
CA GLU A 311 -18.11 53.55 -14.54
C GLU A 311 -16.90 52.59 -14.44
N PRO A 312 -17.02 51.34 -14.95
CA PRO A 312 -15.87 50.48 -15.24
C PRO A 312 -15.40 50.62 -16.71
N PRO A 313 -14.11 50.39 -17.02
CA PRO A 313 -13.61 50.52 -18.38
C PRO A 313 -14.00 49.31 -19.24
N LYS A 314 -14.25 49.62 -20.50
CA LYS A 314 -14.53 48.73 -21.63
C LYS A 314 -13.25 48.04 -22.10
N GLU A 315 -13.36 46.77 -22.49
CA GLU A 315 -12.73 46.30 -23.73
C GLU A 315 -13.73 45.46 -24.52
N ASP A 316 -13.85 45.84 -25.79
CA ASP A 316 -14.72 45.32 -26.82
C ASP A 316 -14.22 43.97 -27.34
N LEU A 317 -15.12 43.01 -27.57
CA LEU A 317 -15.15 42.23 -28.81
C LEU A 317 -16.61 41.82 -29.10
N SER A 318 -17.08 42.22 -30.27
CA SER A 318 -18.46 42.18 -30.74
C SER A 318 -18.70 41.04 -31.73
N PHE A 319 -19.87 40.41 -31.56
CA PHE A 319 -20.80 39.89 -32.57
C PHE A 319 -20.36 38.76 -33.54
N GLY A 320 -21.21 37.78 -33.87
CA GLY A 320 -22.66 37.72 -33.70
C GLY A 320 -23.22 36.31 -33.83
N ALA A 321 -24.32 36.10 -33.10
CA ALA A 321 -25.34 35.12 -33.41
C ALA A 321 -26.30 35.74 -34.43
N ASP A 322 -26.94 34.91 -35.25
CA ASP A 322 -28.31 35.16 -35.65
C ASP A 322 -29.08 33.83 -35.67
N ASP A 323 -30.25 33.92 -35.05
CA ASP A 323 -31.24 32.91 -34.74
C ASP A 323 -31.84 32.20 -35.96
N VAL A 324 -32.50 31.05 -35.72
CA VAL A 324 -33.98 30.92 -35.86
C VAL A 324 -34.40 29.48 -35.52
N ARG A 325 -35.31 29.35 -34.54
CA ARG A 325 -36.12 28.15 -34.27
C ARG A 325 -37.28 28.04 -35.28
N SER A 326 -37.57 26.83 -35.76
CA SER A 326 -38.89 26.34 -36.22
C SER A 326 -38.81 24.81 -36.37
N ILE A 327 -39.51 24.01 -35.55
CA ILE A 327 -40.86 23.43 -35.73
C ILE A 327 -40.88 22.17 -36.66
N GLU A 328 -41.57 21.13 -36.16
CA GLU A 328 -42.12 19.90 -36.83
C GLU A 328 -41.13 18.76 -37.18
N SER A 329 -41.20 17.57 -36.57
CA SER A 329 -42.19 16.46 -36.57
C SER A 329 -41.91 15.38 -37.63
N LYS A 330 -42.16 14.10 -37.29
CA LYS A 330 -42.26 12.88 -38.17
C LYS A 330 -40.92 12.22 -38.54
N ASP A 331 -40.69 10.90 -38.55
CA ASP A 331 -41.45 9.63 -38.59
C ASP A 331 -40.53 8.56 -37.92
N SER A 332 -40.96 7.66 -37.01
CA SER A 332 -41.51 6.30 -37.18
C SER A 332 -40.77 5.31 -38.12
N ASN A 333 -40.63 4.08 -37.60
CA ASN A 333 -40.44 2.75 -38.23
C ASN A 333 -39.01 2.34 -38.62
N ASP A 334 -38.42 1.30 -38.02
CA ASP A 334 -38.69 -0.17 -38.04
C ASP A 334 -37.84 -0.90 -39.11
N LEU A 335 -37.51 -2.16 -38.77
CA LEU A 335 -36.99 -3.28 -39.58
C LEU A 335 -35.46 -3.44 -39.63
N GLU A 336 -34.90 -4.45 -38.96
CA GLU A 336 -34.85 -5.88 -39.32
C GLU A 336 -33.86 -6.22 -40.46
N ILE A 337 -32.78 -6.89 -40.04
CA ILE A 337 -32.17 -8.11 -40.60
C ILE A 337 -32.27 -8.29 -42.14
N ALA A 338 -31.11 -8.25 -42.83
CA ALA A 338 -30.79 -9.21 -43.89
C ALA A 338 -29.29 -9.29 -44.19
N HIS A 339 -28.82 -10.54 -44.24
CA HIS A 339 -27.52 -11.02 -44.69
C HIS A 339 -27.08 -10.52 -46.09
N ALA A 340 -25.77 -10.30 -46.24
CA ALA A 340 -25.06 -10.58 -47.48
C ALA A 340 -23.61 -11.01 -47.19
N ASN A 341 -23.27 -12.21 -47.64
CA ASN A 341 -21.93 -12.81 -47.61
C ASN A 341 -20.96 -12.12 -48.58
N SER A 342 -19.67 -12.17 -48.23
CA SER A 342 -18.56 -12.77 -49.01
C SER A 342 -17.31 -11.90 -49.17
N ASN A 343 -16.18 -12.52 -48.78
CA ASN A 343 -14.77 -12.23 -49.11
C ASN A 343 -14.20 -10.93 -48.53
N GLY A 344 -13.05 -10.87 -47.88
CA GLY A 344 -11.89 -11.76 -47.81
C GLY A 344 -10.68 -10.83 -47.53
N ASP A 345 -9.69 -11.35 -46.83
CA ASP A 345 -8.34 -10.80 -46.60
C ASP A 345 -8.08 -9.95 -45.34
N GLY A 346 -7.32 -10.55 -44.43
CA GLY A 346 -6.15 -9.90 -43.84
C GLY A 346 -6.13 -9.74 -42.32
N LEU A 347 -5.74 -10.78 -41.57
CA LEU A 347 -4.79 -10.67 -40.44
C LEU A 347 -4.35 -12.05 -39.91
N ASP A 348 -3.60 -12.79 -40.73
CA ASP A 348 -2.77 -13.94 -40.32
C ASP A 348 -1.42 -13.78 -41.02
N ASP A 349 -0.43 -13.13 -40.41
CA ASP A 349 0.96 -13.25 -40.88
C ASP A 349 2.03 -12.74 -39.90
N TRP A 350 2.28 -13.43 -38.78
CA TRP A 350 3.57 -13.32 -38.06
C TRP A 350 3.99 -14.70 -37.53
N ASN A 351 4.30 -15.63 -38.44
CA ASN A 351 5.11 -16.82 -38.15
C ASN A 351 5.63 -17.45 -39.45
N ARG A 352 6.74 -16.91 -39.99
CA ARG A 352 7.72 -17.63 -40.82
C ARG A 352 8.89 -16.72 -41.16
N GLU A 353 10.04 -16.99 -40.55
CA GLU A 353 11.37 -17.01 -41.18
C GLU A 353 12.43 -17.25 -40.08
N THR A 354 12.66 -18.53 -39.78
CA THR A 354 13.90 -19.00 -39.15
C THR A 354 14.47 -20.10 -40.03
N GLU A 355 15.25 -19.71 -41.02
CA GLU A 355 16.15 -20.64 -41.70
C GLU A 355 17.28 -21.05 -40.75
N ALA A 356 17.65 -22.32 -40.84
CA ALA A 356 18.61 -23.01 -39.99
C ALA A 356 20.00 -22.38 -40.02
N PHE A 357 20.59 -22.15 -38.84
CA PHE A 357 22.00 -21.82 -38.70
C PHE A 357 22.80 -23.10 -38.40
N ASP A 358 23.74 -23.41 -39.29
CA ASP A 358 24.62 -24.58 -39.24
C ASP A 358 25.65 -24.45 -38.11
N LEU A 359 25.75 -25.49 -37.27
CA LEU A 359 26.56 -25.53 -36.04
C LEU A 359 28.02 -25.97 -36.28
N SER A 360 28.51 -25.98 -37.53
CA SER A 360 29.85 -26.47 -37.85
C SER A 360 31.01 -25.48 -37.70
N ASP A 361 30.75 -24.19 -37.41
CA ASP A 361 31.79 -23.14 -37.50
C ASP A 361 32.20 -22.43 -36.19
N LEU A 362 31.99 -23.04 -35.02
CA LEU A 362 32.54 -22.50 -33.77
C LEU A 362 34.03 -22.90 -33.56
N PRO A 363 34.93 -21.95 -33.25
CA PRO A 363 36.34 -22.24 -33.00
C PRO A 363 36.53 -23.05 -31.71
N LYS A 364 37.33 -24.12 -31.80
CA LYS A 364 37.67 -25.02 -30.68
C LYS A 364 38.45 -24.30 -29.58
N ALA A 365 38.03 -24.51 -28.34
CA ALA A 365 38.73 -24.04 -27.13
C ALA A 365 40.16 -24.63 -27.04
N PRO A 366 41.16 -23.84 -26.60
CA PRO A 366 42.50 -24.36 -26.35
C PRO A 366 42.55 -25.24 -25.09
N GLN A 367 43.32 -26.32 -25.21
CA GLN A 367 43.46 -27.40 -24.23
C GLN A 367 44.27 -27.02 -22.99
N SER A 368 43.95 -27.73 -21.92
CA SER A 368 44.57 -27.82 -20.60
C SER A 368 46.10 -27.84 -20.56
N VAL A 369 46.66 -27.20 -19.53
CA VAL A 369 47.97 -27.57 -18.95
C VAL A 369 47.77 -27.89 -17.47
N ALA A 370 48.11 -29.12 -17.09
CA ALA A 370 48.07 -29.66 -15.74
C ALA A 370 49.46 -29.59 -15.10
N VAL A 371 49.59 -29.29 -13.81
CA VAL A 371 50.71 -29.79 -12.97
C VAL A 371 50.32 -29.91 -11.48
N ASN A 372 50.20 -31.18 -11.05
CA ASN A 372 50.62 -31.87 -9.82
C ASN A 372 50.25 -31.42 -8.39
N ALA A 373 49.79 -32.44 -7.65
CA ALA A 373 49.59 -32.55 -6.20
C ALA A 373 50.91 -32.77 -5.41
N ILE A 374 50.77 -32.79 -4.06
CA ILE A 374 51.54 -33.51 -2.99
C ILE A 374 51.75 -32.57 -1.75
N PRO A 375 51.69 -33.02 -0.47
CA PRO A 375 50.66 -33.76 0.29
C PRO A 375 50.34 -33.08 1.66
N MET A 376 49.45 -33.68 2.47
CA MET A 376 49.25 -33.29 3.89
C MET A 376 50.36 -33.82 4.81
N PRO A 377 50.58 -33.21 5.99
CA PRO A 377 51.06 -33.93 7.17
C PRO A 377 50.05 -33.96 8.32
N SER A 378 50.09 -35.08 9.02
CA SER A 378 49.28 -35.52 10.15
C SER A 378 49.92 -35.20 11.52
N ASP A 379 49.12 -35.39 12.56
CA ASP A 379 49.43 -35.79 13.94
C ASP A 379 49.96 -34.78 15.00
N ALA A 380 49.02 -34.43 15.90
CA ALA A 380 49.09 -34.41 17.37
C ALA A 380 49.91 -33.31 18.12
N PRO A 381 49.68 -33.09 19.43
CA PRO A 381 48.45 -33.09 20.23
C PRO A 381 48.23 -31.76 20.99
N VAL A 382 47.02 -31.57 21.50
CA VAL A 382 46.65 -30.51 22.46
C VAL A 382 47.34 -30.77 23.80
N THR A 383 48.06 -29.77 24.32
CA THR A 383 48.42 -29.69 25.74
C THR A 383 48.03 -28.35 26.33
N ASP A 384 47.31 -28.48 27.44
CA ASP A 384 46.80 -27.49 28.36
C ASP A 384 47.94 -26.77 29.11
N SER A 385 47.88 -25.43 29.19
CA SER A 385 48.53 -24.67 30.26
C SER A 385 47.95 -23.26 30.35
N HIS A 386 47.05 -23.08 31.32
CA HIS A 386 46.80 -21.80 31.96
C HIS A 386 48.10 -21.12 32.41
N GLU A 387 48.30 -19.85 32.07
CA GLU A 387 48.99 -18.92 32.96
C GLU A 387 48.57 -17.46 32.71
N ARG A 388 48.23 -16.80 33.82
CA ARG A 388 47.78 -15.41 33.93
C ARG A 388 48.96 -14.46 33.73
N THR A 389 48.73 -13.35 33.03
CA THR A 389 49.38 -12.07 33.36
C THR A 389 48.35 -10.96 33.26
N GLY A 390 48.01 -10.37 34.42
CA GLY A 390 47.19 -9.17 34.50
C GLY A 390 48.00 -7.91 34.23
N PHE A 391 47.29 -6.87 33.80
CA PHE A 391 47.66 -5.49 34.08
C PHE A 391 46.37 -4.67 34.27
N GLU A 392 46.28 -4.02 35.43
CA GLU A 392 45.19 -3.16 35.87
C GLU A 392 45.21 -1.77 35.20
N THR A 393 44.12 -1.03 35.47
CA THR A 393 43.87 0.43 35.38
C THR A 393 43.15 0.87 34.09
N ILE A 394 42.09 1.70 34.12
CA ILE A 394 41.75 2.81 35.02
C ILE A 394 40.23 2.86 35.25
N ALA A 395 39.84 3.11 36.50
CA ALA A 395 38.47 3.40 36.91
C ALA A 395 38.13 4.88 36.66
N GLU A 396 37.02 5.16 35.98
CA GLU A 396 36.31 6.44 36.09
C GLU A 396 34.82 6.21 36.40
N LYS A 397 34.29 7.17 37.16
CA LYS A 397 33.15 7.09 38.09
C LYS A 397 31.79 6.66 37.48
N ARG A 398 31.14 5.71 38.16
CA ARG A 398 29.70 5.41 38.11
C ARG A 398 28.86 6.49 38.83
N PRO A 399 27.63 6.79 38.36
CA PRO A 399 26.50 7.03 39.25
C PRO A 399 25.79 5.69 39.57
N SER A 400 25.39 5.56 40.82
CA SER A 400 24.81 4.38 41.48
C SER A 400 23.32 4.21 41.21
N ASN A 401 22.89 3.06 40.68
CA ASN A 401 22.01 2.07 41.35
C ASN A 401 21.29 1.12 40.35
N ASN A 402 21.39 -0.18 40.70
CA ASN A 402 20.46 -1.31 40.45
C ASN A 402 20.63 -2.26 39.24
N SER A 403 20.66 -3.56 39.61
CA SER A 403 20.61 -4.84 38.88
C SER A 403 21.85 -5.32 38.12
N GLU A 404 22.56 -6.27 38.74
CA GLU A 404 23.56 -7.12 38.10
C GLU A 404 22.87 -8.07 37.10
N GLY A 405 23.38 -8.10 35.85
CA GLY A 405 23.14 -9.21 34.91
C GLY A 405 22.00 -9.07 33.89
N GLN A 406 21.42 -7.88 33.67
CA GLN A 406 20.35 -7.68 32.67
C GLN A 406 20.75 -6.72 31.56
N ILE A 407 20.45 -7.06 30.29
CA ILE A 407 20.67 -6.24 29.10
C ILE A 407 19.36 -6.10 28.31
N ALA A 408 19.04 -4.87 27.89
CA ALA A 408 17.85 -4.62 27.08
C ALA A 408 18.03 -5.10 25.64
N CYS A 409 17.00 -5.74 25.09
CA CYS A 409 16.95 -6.08 23.68
C CYS A 409 17.00 -4.80 22.83
N PRO A 410 17.92 -4.69 21.86
CA PRO A 410 18.02 -3.53 20.97
C PRO A 410 16.78 -3.31 20.09
N PHE A 411 15.95 -4.36 19.90
CA PHE A 411 14.82 -4.34 18.98
C PHE A 411 13.48 -4.10 19.68
N CYS A 412 13.26 -4.73 20.84
CA CYS A 412 11.98 -4.63 21.57
C CYS A 412 12.10 -4.06 22.99
N ASN A 413 13.30 -3.64 23.42
CA ASN A 413 13.61 -3.14 24.77
C ASN A 413 13.33 -4.13 25.93
N PHE A 414 12.97 -5.38 25.66
CA PHE A 414 12.78 -6.39 26.70
C PHE A 414 14.08 -6.69 27.44
N THR A 415 14.05 -6.77 28.76
CA THR A 415 15.22 -7.05 29.60
C THR A 415 15.56 -8.54 29.59
N ASN A 416 16.68 -8.90 28.99
CA ASN A 416 17.21 -10.26 28.94
C ASN A 416 18.34 -10.44 29.94
N ASP A 417 18.61 -11.69 30.31
CA ASP A 417 19.84 -12.08 30.97
C ASP A 417 21.03 -11.82 30.03
N VAL A 418 22.16 -11.32 30.56
CA VAL A 418 23.40 -11.07 29.80
C VAL A 418 23.93 -12.34 29.10
N THR A 419 23.57 -13.53 29.60
CA THR A 419 23.94 -14.81 29.00
C THR A 419 23.01 -15.27 27.85
N SER A 420 21.89 -14.57 27.62
CA SER A 420 20.90 -14.96 26.61
C SER A 420 21.30 -14.48 25.21
N PHE A 421 21.46 -15.42 24.28
CA PHE A 421 21.74 -15.12 22.86
C PHE A 421 20.49 -14.65 22.10
N ASN A 422 19.31 -15.03 22.58
CA ASN A 422 18.02 -14.68 21.99
C ASN A 422 17.20 -13.84 22.96
N CYS A 423 16.42 -12.90 22.42
CA CYS A 423 15.46 -12.16 23.22
C CYS A 423 14.28 -13.04 23.60
N ALA A 424 13.87 -13.07 24.87
CA ALA A 424 12.72 -13.86 25.31
C ALA A 424 11.35 -13.32 24.82
N SER A 425 11.32 -12.08 24.32
CA SER A 425 10.10 -11.42 23.82
C SER A 425 9.99 -11.48 22.30
N CYS A 426 10.92 -10.86 21.56
CA CYS A 426 10.86 -10.87 20.09
C CYS A 426 11.60 -12.04 19.44
N LEU A 427 12.21 -12.94 20.23
CA LEU A 427 12.99 -14.10 19.74
C LEU A 427 14.15 -13.76 18.81
N ALA A 428 14.51 -12.48 18.69
CA ALA A 428 15.65 -12.02 17.91
C ALA A 428 16.95 -12.50 18.54
N VAL A 429 17.89 -12.94 17.69
CA VAL A 429 19.27 -13.20 18.12
C VAL A 429 19.95 -11.84 18.24
N VAL A 430 20.52 -11.54 19.40
CA VAL A 430 21.06 -10.20 19.73
C VAL A 430 22.59 -10.15 19.74
N SER A 431 23.26 -11.25 19.36
CA SER A 431 24.72 -11.38 19.35
C SER A 431 25.23 -12.08 18.09
N LEU A 432 26.47 -11.77 17.71
CA LEU A 432 27.23 -12.46 16.65
C LEU A 432 28.01 -13.69 17.14
N SER A 433 27.90 -14.03 18.44
CA SER A 433 28.65 -15.16 19.03
C SER A 433 28.30 -16.51 18.39
N ASP A 434 27.04 -16.70 17.99
CA ASP A 434 26.58 -17.92 17.32
C ASP A 434 25.91 -17.56 15.98
N LEU A 435 26.70 -17.64 14.92
CA LEU A 435 26.25 -17.31 13.56
C LEU A 435 25.25 -18.32 13.02
N ASP A 436 25.31 -19.59 13.45
CA ASP A 436 24.38 -20.61 12.96
C ASP A 436 22.98 -20.36 13.50
N ILE A 437 22.85 -20.05 14.79
CA ILE A 437 21.56 -19.64 15.37
C ILE A 437 21.06 -18.36 14.68
N LEU A 438 21.91 -17.35 14.51
CA LEU A 438 21.51 -16.09 13.85
C LEU A 438 21.01 -16.30 12.41
N LEU A 439 21.71 -17.09 11.61
CA LEU A 439 21.40 -17.28 10.20
C LEU A 439 20.21 -18.23 10.00
N THR A 440 20.00 -19.20 10.87
CA THR A 440 18.91 -20.19 10.74
C THR A 440 17.64 -19.83 11.51
N ASN A 441 17.71 -18.92 12.49
CA ASN A 441 16.55 -18.55 13.31
C ASN A 441 15.40 -17.97 12.47
N CYS A 442 14.29 -18.69 12.40
CA CYS A 442 13.06 -18.30 11.69
C CYS A 442 11.95 -17.81 12.63
N ASN A 443 12.14 -17.92 13.95
CA ASN A 443 11.11 -17.66 14.96
C ASN A 443 11.13 -16.22 15.48
N ALA A 444 12.07 -15.40 15.02
CA ALA A 444 12.17 -13.99 15.40
C ALA A 444 10.98 -13.19 14.86
N ASP A 445 10.40 -12.32 15.69
CA ASP A 445 9.34 -11.39 15.30
C ASP A 445 9.91 -10.33 14.33
N LYS A 446 9.70 -10.58 13.04
CA LYS A 446 10.23 -9.75 11.97
C LYS A 446 9.62 -8.34 11.95
N TYR A 447 8.39 -8.17 12.43
CA TYR A 447 7.72 -6.87 12.43
C TYR A 447 8.37 -5.93 13.45
N VAL A 448 8.57 -6.42 14.67
CA VAL A 448 9.23 -5.66 15.74
C VAL A 448 10.66 -5.30 15.36
N ILE A 449 11.40 -6.26 14.78
CA ILE A 449 12.79 -6.03 14.35
C ILE A 449 12.85 -5.04 13.19
N ARG A 450 11.96 -5.14 12.21
CA ARG A 450 11.91 -4.21 11.06
C ARG A 450 11.66 -2.78 11.53
N LYS A 451 10.66 -2.56 12.39
CA LYS A 451 10.40 -1.22 12.96
C LYS A 451 11.61 -0.66 13.72
N ALA A 452 12.31 -1.50 14.47
CA ALA A 452 13.50 -1.09 15.20
C ALA A 452 14.66 -0.72 14.26
N VAL A 453 14.90 -1.51 13.21
CA VAL A 453 15.92 -1.24 12.18
C VAL A 453 15.59 0.04 11.42
N GLU A 454 14.36 0.22 10.96
CA GLU A 454 13.92 1.44 10.28
C GLU A 454 14.09 2.69 11.15
N ARG A 455 13.78 2.59 12.45
CA ARG A 455 14.03 3.68 13.40
C ARG A 455 15.52 4.01 13.50
N MET A 456 16.37 2.99 13.67
CA MET A 456 17.83 3.16 13.76
C MET A 456 18.41 3.75 12.47
N GLU A 457 17.88 3.38 11.29
CA GLU A 457 18.30 3.93 10.00
C GLU A 457 17.80 5.37 9.77
N LYS A 458 16.61 5.71 10.27
CA LYS A 458 16.03 7.06 10.14
C LYS A 458 16.70 8.09 11.06
N GLU A 459 17.01 7.68 12.29
CA GLU A 459 17.78 8.49 13.25
C GLU A 459 19.20 8.80 12.73
N ASN A 460 19.68 8.02 11.76
CA ASN A 460 21.03 8.09 11.19
C ASN A 460 21.19 9.06 9.99
N SER A 461 20.11 9.57 9.39
CA SER A 461 20.22 10.48 8.24
C SER A 461 20.96 11.80 8.54
N SER A 462 21.28 12.09 9.81
CA SER A 462 21.85 13.35 10.29
C SER A 462 23.22 13.23 10.99
N THR A 463 23.73 12.03 11.33
CA THR A 463 25.03 11.85 12.02
C THR A 463 25.72 10.54 11.61
N PRO A 464 27.07 10.47 11.55
CA PRO A 464 27.78 9.23 11.21
C PRO A 464 27.64 8.19 12.33
N LEU A 465 27.25 6.96 11.97
CA LEU A 465 27.10 5.84 12.92
C LEU A 465 28.42 5.44 13.58
N ASP A 466 28.32 5.09 14.85
CA ASP A 466 29.39 4.41 15.57
C ASP A 466 29.41 2.89 15.29
N GLU A 467 30.46 2.22 15.76
CA GLU A 467 30.65 0.77 15.60
C GLU A 467 29.49 -0.04 16.21
N ALA A 468 28.99 0.37 17.38
CA ALA A 468 27.95 -0.36 18.09
C ALA A 468 26.62 -0.30 17.33
N GLN A 469 26.24 0.87 16.85
CA GLN A 469 25.04 1.09 16.04
C GLN A 469 25.10 0.32 14.71
N LEU A 470 26.24 0.35 14.01
CA LEU A 470 26.45 -0.46 12.80
C LEU A 470 26.37 -1.96 13.10
N THR A 471 26.90 -2.39 14.23
CA THR A 471 26.82 -3.80 14.66
C THR A 471 25.38 -4.21 14.90
N MET A 472 24.59 -3.37 15.58
CA MET A 472 23.17 -3.64 15.84
C MET A 472 22.32 -3.65 14.57
N LEU A 473 22.56 -2.71 13.64
CA LEU A 473 21.91 -2.71 12.33
C LEU A 473 22.26 -3.97 11.53
N GLY A 474 23.53 -4.38 11.58
CA GLY A 474 24.01 -5.62 10.98
C GLY A 474 23.25 -6.84 11.50
N ILE A 475 23.19 -7.01 12.82
CA ILE A 475 22.45 -8.10 13.49
C ILE A 475 20.95 -8.03 13.16
N GLY A 476 20.36 -6.83 13.14
CA GLY A 476 18.96 -6.61 12.79
C GLY A 476 18.62 -7.11 11.38
N HIS A 477 19.40 -6.71 10.38
CA HIS A 477 19.23 -7.17 9.00
C HIS A 477 19.46 -8.67 8.83
N LEU A 478 20.37 -9.28 9.60
CA LEU A 478 20.56 -10.74 9.60
C LEU A 478 19.33 -11.48 10.17
N ASN A 479 18.72 -10.99 11.26
CA ASN A 479 17.46 -11.53 11.77
C ASN A 479 16.31 -11.37 10.76
N LEU A 480 16.30 -10.29 9.97
CA LEU A 480 15.32 -10.05 8.89
C LEU A 480 15.57 -10.88 7.62
N LYS A 481 16.66 -11.66 7.57
CA LYS A 481 17.12 -12.43 6.39
C LYS A 481 17.62 -11.57 5.22
N ASN A 482 17.91 -10.30 5.47
CA ASN A 482 18.59 -9.40 4.53
C ASN A 482 20.10 -9.59 4.62
N LEU A 483 20.60 -10.78 4.28
CA LEU A 483 21.97 -11.20 4.59
C LEU A 483 23.04 -10.24 4.04
N GLN A 484 22.84 -9.72 2.83
CA GLN A 484 23.79 -8.80 2.21
C GLN A 484 23.83 -7.43 2.90
N TYR A 485 22.67 -6.88 3.29
CA TYR A 485 22.61 -5.63 4.03
C TYR A 485 23.25 -5.78 5.40
N GLY A 486 22.91 -6.87 6.12
CA GLY A 486 23.51 -7.19 7.41
C GLY A 486 25.04 -7.28 7.32
N PHE A 487 25.55 -8.03 6.34
CA PHE A 487 26.98 -8.15 6.09
C PHE A 487 27.65 -6.79 5.81
N ASN A 488 27.05 -5.95 4.96
CA ASN A 488 27.60 -4.64 4.62
C ASN A 488 27.71 -3.71 5.85
N TYR A 489 26.70 -3.72 6.74
CA TYR A 489 26.76 -2.95 7.99
C TYR A 489 27.84 -3.45 8.93
N LEU A 490 27.98 -4.78 9.10
CA LEU A 490 29.02 -5.36 9.94
C LEU A 490 30.43 -5.13 9.38
N GLN A 491 30.59 -5.15 8.06
CA GLN A 491 31.86 -4.81 7.41
C GLN A 491 32.24 -3.35 7.68
N LYS A 492 31.28 -2.43 7.60
CA LYS A 492 31.49 -1.02 7.99
C LYS A 492 31.88 -0.89 9.46
N ALA A 493 31.22 -1.62 10.36
CA ALA A 493 31.55 -1.64 11.79
C ALA A 493 32.99 -2.08 12.04
N ALA A 494 33.41 -3.20 11.43
CA ALA A 494 34.77 -3.71 11.53
C ALA A 494 35.83 -2.74 10.95
N CYS A 495 35.49 -1.98 9.90
CA CYS A 495 36.37 -0.95 9.36
C CYS A 495 36.52 0.28 10.26
N LEU A 496 35.49 0.65 11.04
CA LEU A 496 35.56 1.79 11.95
C LEU A 496 36.48 1.53 13.16
N ASN A 497 36.51 0.29 13.66
CA ASN A 497 37.36 -0.09 14.77
C ASN A 497 38.24 -1.29 14.43
N PHE A 498 39.37 -1.01 13.77
CA PHE A 498 40.35 -2.02 13.36
C PHE A 498 40.99 -2.79 14.54
N ASN A 499 40.86 -2.29 15.78
CA ASN A 499 41.36 -2.97 16.98
C ASN A 499 40.37 -4.02 17.52
N ASN A 500 39.13 -4.03 17.05
CA ASN A 500 38.18 -5.08 17.41
C ASN A 500 38.39 -6.33 16.55
N THR A 501 39.37 -7.14 16.98
CA THR A 501 39.71 -8.40 16.32
C THR A 501 38.57 -9.41 16.36
N VAL A 502 37.78 -9.41 17.45
CA VAL A 502 36.62 -10.31 17.62
C VAL A 502 35.57 -10.04 16.56
N LEU A 503 35.15 -8.80 16.39
CA LEU A 503 34.17 -8.43 15.37
C LEU A 503 34.70 -8.71 13.96
N SER A 504 35.97 -8.39 13.70
CA SER A 504 36.60 -8.65 12.40
C SER A 504 36.62 -10.14 12.05
N ASP A 505 36.91 -11.00 13.02
CA ASP A 505 36.89 -12.46 12.84
C ASP A 505 35.47 -13.00 12.67
N GLN A 506 34.50 -12.47 13.42
CA GLN A 506 33.07 -12.80 13.26
C GLN A 506 32.55 -12.43 11.87
N VAL A 507 32.94 -11.27 11.33
CA VAL A 507 32.57 -10.84 9.97
C VAL A 507 33.18 -11.76 8.91
N ARG A 508 34.43 -12.19 9.07
CA ARG A 508 35.08 -13.14 8.16
C ARG A 508 34.40 -14.53 8.22
N ALA A 509 34.03 -14.97 9.41
CA ALA A 509 33.28 -16.22 9.60
C ALA A 509 31.89 -16.14 8.95
N LEU A 510 31.20 -15.01 9.11
CA LEU A 510 29.91 -14.75 8.46
C LEU A 510 30.02 -14.80 6.93
N GLU A 511 31.05 -14.18 6.35
CA GLU A 511 31.28 -14.21 4.90
C GLU A 511 31.42 -15.64 4.38
N THR A 512 32.20 -16.46 5.10
CA THR A 512 32.41 -17.88 4.77
C THR A 512 31.10 -18.64 4.83
N ARG A 513 30.34 -18.46 5.92
CA ARG A 513 29.06 -19.12 6.12
C ARG A 513 28.01 -18.74 5.07
N MET A 514 27.97 -17.46 4.70
CA MET A 514 27.09 -16.97 3.62
C MET A 514 27.45 -17.59 2.26
N LYS A 515 28.74 -17.79 1.96
CA LYS A 515 29.17 -18.49 0.73
C LYS A 515 28.75 -19.96 0.72
N GLU A 516 28.86 -20.64 1.86
CA GLU A 516 28.39 -22.02 2.01
C GLU A 516 26.87 -22.15 1.80
N LEU A 517 26.09 -21.26 2.42
CA LEU A 517 24.63 -21.25 2.24
C LEU A 517 24.24 -21.02 0.78
N ARG A 518 24.89 -20.07 0.09
CA ARG A 518 24.68 -19.85 -1.35
C ARG A 518 25.04 -21.07 -2.19
N ALA A 519 26.15 -21.73 -1.89
CA ALA A 519 26.55 -22.96 -2.59
C ALA A 519 25.57 -24.12 -2.34
N GLN A 520 24.99 -24.22 -1.14
CA GLN A 520 23.95 -25.18 -0.82
C GLN A 520 22.65 -24.90 -1.59
N ASP A 521 22.22 -23.64 -1.65
CA ASP A 521 21.06 -23.22 -2.45
C ASP A 521 21.29 -23.47 -3.94
N GLU A 522 22.49 -23.17 -4.46
CA GLU A 522 22.85 -23.39 -5.87
C GLU A 522 22.89 -24.87 -6.24
N THR A 523 23.39 -25.74 -5.35
CA THR A 523 23.42 -27.20 -5.56
C THR A 523 22.03 -27.83 -5.48
N HIS A 524 21.18 -27.37 -4.55
CA HIS A 524 19.79 -27.81 -4.46
C HIS A 524 18.97 -27.32 -5.67
N ALA A 525 19.15 -26.06 -6.07
CA ALA A 525 18.52 -25.50 -7.26
C ALA A 525 18.99 -26.19 -8.55
N ALA A 526 20.27 -26.58 -8.65
CA ALA A 526 20.80 -27.30 -9.81
C ALA A 526 20.23 -28.72 -9.97
N LEU A 527 19.82 -29.38 -8.87
CA LEU A 527 19.22 -30.72 -8.90
C LEU A 527 17.80 -30.73 -9.50
N VAL A 528 17.12 -29.58 -9.53
CA VAL A 528 15.70 -29.45 -9.91
C VAL A 528 15.52 -28.87 -11.33
N LYS A 529 16.59 -28.42 -12.00
CA LYS A 529 16.54 -27.85 -13.35
C LYS A 529 16.19 -28.90 -14.42
N GLY A 530 15.54 -28.47 -15.51
CA GLY A 530 15.20 -29.31 -16.66
C GLY A 530 13.96 -30.19 -16.49
N LYS A 531 13.14 -29.93 -15.47
CA LYS A 531 11.87 -30.61 -15.22
C LYS A 531 10.76 -30.08 -16.11
N THR A 532 9.85 -30.97 -16.54
CA THR A 532 8.72 -30.62 -17.37
C THR A 532 7.50 -30.32 -16.50
N ILE A 533 6.97 -29.10 -16.53
CA ILE A 533 5.87 -28.65 -15.67
C ILE A 533 4.68 -28.26 -16.55
N LEU A 534 3.49 -28.78 -16.23
CA LEU A 534 2.24 -28.38 -16.87
C LEU A 534 1.50 -27.37 -15.97
N VAL A 535 1.20 -26.20 -16.50
CA VAL A 535 0.43 -25.14 -15.82
C VAL A 535 -0.95 -25.07 -16.46
N VAL A 536 -1.99 -25.25 -15.67
CA VAL A 536 -3.39 -25.25 -16.10
C VAL A 536 -4.12 -24.19 -15.30
N ASP A 537 -4.56 -23.12 -15.97
CA ASP A 537 -5.27 -21.99 -15.36
C ASP A 537 -6.03 -21.30 -16.50
N ASP A 538 -7.21 -20.73 -16.30
CA ASP A 538 -7.99 -20.06 -17.36
C ASP A 538 -7.49 -18.62 -17.62
N SER A 539 -6.87 -17.99 -16.63
CA SER A 539 -6.28 -16.66 -16.71
C SER A 539 -4.94 -16.68 -17.45
N SER A 540 -4.92 -16.03 -18.62
CA SER A 540 -3.69 -15.87 -19.41
C SER A 540 -2.59 -15.12 -18.66
N THR A 541 -2.95 -14.22 -17.73
CA THR A 541 -2.02 -13.45 -16.91
C THR A 541 -1.33 -14.35 -15.89
N VAL A 542 -2.09 -15.20 -15.18
CA VAL A 542 -1.53 -16.13 -14.18
C VAL A 542 -0.64 -17.17 -14.86
N ARG A 543 -1.09 -17.75 -15.99
CA ARG A 543 -0.27 -18.68 -16.77
C ARG A 543 1.07 -18.08 -17.18
N LYS A 544 1.07 -16.86 -17.74
CA LYS A 544 2.31 -16.17 -18.17
C LYS A 544 3.24 -15.85 -17.00
N LEU A 545 2.70 -15.47 -15.86
CA LEU A 545 3.48 -15.19 -14.65
C LEU A 545 4.17 -16.45 -14.13
N ILE A 546 3.42 -17.54 -13.99
CA ILE A 546 3.95 -18.83 -13.52
C ILE A 546 4.97 -19.37 -14.52
N ALA A 547 4.61 -19.44 -15.80
CA ALA A 547 5.49 -19.96 -16.85
C ALA A 547 6.78 -19.16 -16.97
N GLY A 548 6.68 -17.83 -17.06
CA GLY A 548 7.86 -16.97 -17.18
C GLY A 548 8.79 -17.06 -15.96
N LYS A 549 8.28 -17.41 -14.78
CA LYS A 549 9.11 -17.64 -13.60
C LYS A 549 9.79 -19.01 -13.62
N LEU A 550 9.05 -20.05 -13.98
CA LEU A 550 9.54 -21.43 -14.04
C LEU A 550 10.52 -21.67 -15.20
N GLU A 551 10.31 -21.02 -16.34
CA GLU A 551 11.25 -21.04 -17.47
C GLU A 551 12.56 -20.36 -17.08
N LYS A 552 12.50 -19.22 -16.36
CA LYS A 552 13.68 -18.52 -15.85
C LYS A 552 14.47 -19.36 -14.83
N SER A 553 13.82 -20.28 -14.11
CA SER A 553 14.51 -21.23 -13.24
C SER A 553 15.04 -22.46 -13.98
N GLY A 554 14.81 -22.56 -15.30
CA GLY A 554 15.35 -23.60 -16.16
C GLY A 554 14.47 -24.85 -16.27
N HIS A 555 13.16 -24.74 -16.01
CA HIS A 555 12.18 -25.80 -16.29
C HIS A 555 11.60 -25.64 -17.70
N GLU A 556 11.14 -26.75 -18.26
CA GLU A 556 10.33 -26.76 -19.47
C GLU A 556 8.85 -26.63 -19.08
N VAL A 557 8.15 -25.61 -19.56
CA VAL A 557 6.79 -25.31 -19.12
C VAL A 557 5.79 -25.43 -20.27
N PHE A 558 4.74 -26.21 -20.04
CA PHE A 558 3.58 -26.29 -20.93
C PHE A 558 2.39 -25.60 -20.26
N CYS A 559 1.63 -24.83 -21.02
CA CYS A 559 0.47 -24.08 -20.50
C CYS A 559 -0.84 -24.48 -21.17
N SER A 560 -1.87 -24.82 -20.39
CA SER A 560 -3.23 -25.10 -20.87
C SER A 560 -4.22 -24.09 -20.29
N ASN A 561 -5.14 -23.60 -21.10
CA ASN A 561 -6.14 -22.60 -20.72
C ASN A 561 -7.43 -23.18 -20.13
N SER A 562 -7.56 -24.51 -20.10
CA SER A 562 -8.76 -25.21 -19.65
C SER A 562 -8.41 -26.63 -19.23
N GLY A 563 -9.29 -27.23 -18.43
CA GLY A 563 -9.18 -28.65 -18.06
C GLY A 563 -9.20 -29.58 -19.28
N ALA A 564 -10.01 -29.27 -20.30
CA ALA A 564 -10.08 -30.08 -21.52
C ALA A 564 -8.77 -30.07 -22.31
N GLU A 565 -8.18 -28.88 -22.50
CA GLU A 565 -6.88 -28.75 -23.16
C GLU A 565 -5.77 -29.45 -22.35
N ALA A 566 -5.80 -29.36 -21.02
CA ALA A 566 -4.85 -30.06 -20.16
C ALA A 566 -4.94 -31.58 -20.34
N MET A 567 -6.14 -32.14 -20.34
CA MET A 567 -6.35 -33.58 -20.56
C MET A 567 -5.93 -34.03 -21.96
N GLU A 568 -6.10 -33.18 -22.99
CA GLU A 568 -5.60 -33.49 -24.34
C GLU A 568 -4.07 -33.55 -24.37
N ARG A 569 -3.38 -32.56 -23.79
CA ARG A 569 -1.92 -32.54 -23.72
C ARG A 569 -1.34 -33.70 -22.92
N LEU A 570 -2.00 -34.11 -21.84
CA LEU A 570 -1.57 -35.25 -21.02
C LEU A 570 -1.61 -36.60 -21.74
N LYS A 571 -2.21 -36.68 -22.94
CA LYS A 571 -2.12 -37.89 -23.79
C LYS A 571 -0.76 -38.04 -24.45
N GLU A 572 -0.08 -36.92 -24.70
CA GLU A 572 1.19 -36.85 -25.42
C GLU A 572 2.37 -36.47 -24.51
N LEU A 573 2.07 -35.89 -23.34
CA LEU A 573 3.03 -35.37 -22.37
C LEU A 573 2.85 -36.02 -20.99
N THR A 574 3.95 -36.47 -20.38
CA THR A 574 4.00 -36.87 -18.97
C THR A 574 4.83 -35.86 -18.17
N PRO A 575 4.20 -34.82 -17.59
CA PRO A 575 4.93 -33.81 -16.83
C PRO A 575 5.45 -34.39 -15.49
N ASP A 576 6.54 -33.80 -15.00
CA ASP A 576 7.08 -34.03 -13.66
C ASP A 576 6.25 -33.36 -12.56
N LEU A 577 5.51 -32.29 -12.88
CA LEU A 577 4.61 -31.57 -11.97
C LEU A 577 3.45 -30.92 -12.73
N ILE A 578 2.25 -30.94 -12.13
CA ILE A 578 1.08 -30.25 -12.66
C ILE A 578 0.66 -29.18 -11.65
N LEU A 579 0.65 -27.93 -12.08
CA LEU A 579 0.04 -26.80 -11.37
C LEU A 579 -1.36 -26.59 -11.92
N LEU A 580 -2.39 -26.75 -11.10
CA LEU A 580 -3.78 -26.82 -11.55
C LEU A 580 -4.65 -25.82 -10.80
N ASP A 581 -5.20 -24.84 -11.50
CA ASP A 581 -6.20 -23.95 -10.95
C ASP A 581 -7.51 -24.69 -10.66
N ILE A 582 -8.16 -24.29 -9.57
CA ILE A 582 -9.43 -24.88 -9.16
C ILE A 582 -10.61 -24.20 -9.86
N ALA A 583 -10.54 -22.88 -9.96
CA ALA A 583 -11.65 -22.03 -10.38
C ALA A 583 -11.63 -21.83 -11.89
N MET A 584 -11.74 -22.92 -12.65
CA MET A 584 -11.80 -22.88 -14.11
C MET A 584 -13.23 -22.96 -14.65
N PRO A 585 -13.54 -22.26 -15.76
CA PRO A 585 -14.81 -22.42 -16.48
C PRO A 585 -14.99 -23.86 -17.02
N GLU A 586 -16.24 -24.27 -17.16
CA GLU A 586 -16.68 -25.58 -17.70
C GLU A 586 -16.36 -26.81 -16.83
N VAL A 587 -15.10 -27.02 -16.47
CA VAL A 587 -14.64 -28.16 -15.66
C VAL A 587 -13.78 -27.66 -14.52
N ASP A 588 -14.23 -27.88 -13.28
CA ASP A 588 -13.50 -27.50 -12.08
C ASP A 588 -12.18 -28.29 -11.94
N GLY A 589 -11.17 -27.68 -11.31
CA GLY A 589 -9.85 -28.31 -11.13
C GLY A 589 -9.89 -29.63 -10.34
N TYR A 590 -10.89 -29.82 -9.46
CA TYR A 590 -11.07 -31.09 -8.73
C TYR A 590 -11.43 -32.25 -9.67
N GLN A 591 -12.30 -32.01 -10.65
CA GLN A 591 -12.67 -32.98 -11.67
C GLN A 591 -11.48 -33.33 -12.56
N VAL A 592 -10.71 -32.32 -12.99
CA VAL A 592 -9.48 -32.53 -13.76
C VAL A 592 -8.48 -33.37 -12.97
N CYS A 593 -8.25 -33.06 -11.69
CA CYS A 593 -7.35 -33.86 -10.85
C CYS A 593 -7.79 -35.32 -10.70
N ARG A 594 -9.10 -35.57 -10.50
CA ARG A 594 -9.63 -36.94 -10.49
C ARG A 594 -9.40 -37.68 -11.81
N GLN A 595 -9.53 -37.00 -12.93
CA GLN A 595 -9.26 -37.58 -14.25
C GLN A 595 -7.77 -37.88 -14.45
N ILE A 596 -6.88 -36.96 -14.05
CA ILE A 596 -5.41 -37.15 -14.07
C ILE A 596 -5.02 -38.38 -13.26
N ARG A 597 -5.63 -38.57 -12.08
CA ARG A 597 -5.39 -39.74 -11.21
C ARG A 597 -5.92 -41.04 -11.80
N GLY A 598 -6.96 -40.97 -12.62
CA GLY A 598 -7.55 -42.12 -13.30
C GLY A 598 -6.69 -42.68 -14.45
N TRP A 599 -5.66 -41.96 -14.91
CA TRP A 599 -4.80 -42.37 -16.02
C TRP A 599 -3.49 -42.96 -15.52
N VAL A 600 -3.16 -44.17 -15.99
CA VAL A 600 -1.94 -44.91 -15.55
C VAL A 600 -0.66 -44.12 -15.77
N ALA A 601 -0.57 -43.35 -16.85
CA ALA A 601 0.61 -42.56 -17.21
C ALA A 601 0.87 -41.37 -16.28
N THR A 602 -0.19 -40.81 -15.68
CA THR A 602 -0.12 -39.57 -14.86
C THR A 602 -0.54 -39.80 -13.40
N ALA A 603 -0.90 -41.03 -13.04
CA ALA A 603 -1.39 -41.39 -11.72
C ALA A 603 -0.44 -40.96 -10.59
N ASN A 604 0.87 -41.02 -10.84
CA ASN A 604 1.92 -40.67 -9.87
C ASN A 604 2.46 -39.25 -10.02
N THR A 605 2.05 -38.49 -11.05
CA THR A 605 2.53 -37.12 -11.25
C THR A 605 2.02 -36.22 -10.13
N PRO A 606 2.87 -35.46 -9.42
CA PRO A 606 2.39 -34.56 -8.39
C PRO A 606 1.46 -33.50 -8.98
N VAL A 607 0.29 -33.32 -8.36
CA VAL A 607 -0.70 -32.31 -8.78
C VAL A 607 -0.84 -31.32 -7.63
N VAL A 608 -0.38 -30.10 -7.84
CA VAL A 608 -0.48 -29.01 -6.87
C VAL A 608 -1.60 -28.09 -7.31
N MET A 609 -2.63 -28.01 -6.49
CA MET A 609 -3.79 -27.19 -6.77
C MET A 609 -3.49 -25.73 -6.43
N ILE A 610 -4.07 -24.83 -7.21
CA ILE A 610 -4.00 -23.39 -6.99
C ILE A 610 -5.42 -22.89 -6.70
N SER A 611 -5.66 -22.31 -5.52
CA SER A 611 -6.99 -21.80 -5.12
C SER A 611 -7.01 -20.30 -4.93
N GLY A 612 -8.17 -19.67 -5.15
CA GLY A 612 -8.45 -18.27 -4.84
C GLY A 612 -9.15 -17.98 -3.51
N LYS A 613 -9.65 -18.98 -2.74
CA LYS A 613 -10.42 -18.76 -1.49
C LYS A 613 -10.18 -19.87 -0.44
N ASP A 614 -10.34 -19.54 0.84
CA ASP A 614 -10.41 -20.43 2.02
C ASP A 614 -9.69 -21.78 1.88
N GLY A 615 -8.36 -21.74 2.01
CA GLY A 615 -7.46 -22.87 1.77
C GLY A 615 -7.76 -24.14 2.58
N THR A 616 -8.51 -24.08 3.69
CA THR A 616 -8.85 -25.25 4.51
C THR A 616 -9.88 -26.17 3.86
N PHE A 617 -10.97 -25.65 3.31
CA PHE A 617 -12.01 -26.49 2.70
C PHE A 617 -11.58 -27.00 1.32
N ASP A 618 -10.87 -26.15 0.59
CA ASP A 618 -10.32 -26.46 -0.72
C ASP A 618 -9.17 -27.48 -0.63
N LYS A 619 -8.33 -27.41 0.40
CA LYS A 619 -7.32 -28.46 0.71
C LYS A 619 -7.97 -29.82 0.94
N LEU A 620 -9.01 -29.90 1.77
CA LEU A 620 -9.73 -31.16 2.03
C LEU A 620 -10.36 -31.74 0.75
N LYS A 621 -10.97 -30.89 -0.09
CA LYS A 621 -11.55 -31.33 -1.38
C LYS A 621 -10.48 -31.74 -2.39
N GLY A 622 -9.35 -31.04 -2.41
CA GLY A 622 -8.19 -31.36 -3.24
C GLY A 622 -7.60 -32.71 -2.87
N GLU A 623 -7.36 -32.94 -1.58
CA GLU A 623 -6.88 -34.22 -1.04
C GLU A 623 -7.82 -35.36 -1.44
N ALA A 624 -9.15 -35.16 -1.28
CA ALA A 624 -10.15 -36.13 -1.70
C ALA A 624 -10.17 -36.37 -3.23
N ALA A 625 -9.78 -35.37 -4.03
CA ALA A 625 -9.62 -35.49 -5.48
C ALA A 625 -8.28 -36.13 -5.88
N GLY A 626 -7.33 -36.27 -4.94
CA GLY A 626 -6.00 -36.83 -5.14
C GLY A 626 -4.89 -35.80 -5.39
N SER A 627 -5.08 -34.52 -5.03
CA SER A 627 -3.99 -33.54 -5.11
C SER A 627 -2.84 -33.90 -4.17
N THR A 628 -1.62 -33.60 -4.59
CA THR A 628 -0.40 -33.76 -3.79
C THR A 628 -0.17 -32.58 -2.86
N GLY A 629 -0.73 -31.41 -3.18
CA GLY A 629 -0.55 -30.22 -2.38
C GLY A 629 -1.35 -29.04 -2.89
N PHE A 630 -1.16 -27.90 -2.24
CA PHE A 630 -1.93 -26.70 -2.47
C PHE A 630 -1.09 -25.42 -2.39
N ILE A 631 -1.48 -24.42 -3.18
CA ILE A 631 -0.97 -23.05 -3.12
C ILE A 631 -2.17 -22.10 -3.16
N THR A 632 -2.27 -21.20 -2.19
CA THR A 632 -3.34 -20.20 -2.12
C THR A 632 -2.92 -18.93 -2.87
N LYS A 633 -3.79 -18.44 -3.75
CA LYS A 633 -3.70 -17.11 -4.39
C LYS A 633 -4.16 -16.05 -3.36
N PRO A 634 -3.52 -14.87 -3.32
CA PRO A 634 -2.34 -14.49 -4.09
C PRO A 634 -1.06 -15.12 -3.51
N PHE A 635 -0.16 -15.58 -4.40
CA PHE A 635 1.16 -16.09 -4.01
C PHE A 635 2.27 -15.28 -4.68
N GLY A 636 3.34 -15.01 -3.91
CA GLY A 636 4.53 -14.34 -4.43
C GLY A 636 5.41 -15.28 -5.27
N PRO A 637 6.33 -14.72 -6.09
CA PRO A 637 7.25 -15.51 -6.91
C PRO A 637 8.12 -16.47 -6.10
N GLU A 638 8.53 -16.08 -4.89
CA GLU A 638 9.33 -16.95 -4.01
C GLU A 638 8.51 -18.11 -3.44
N THR A 639 7.26 -17.86 -3.07
CA THR A 639 6.35 -18.88 -2.55
C THR A 639 6.08 -19.96 -3.59
N LEU A 640 5.82 -19.55 -4.84
CA LEU A 640 5.66 -20.46 -5.97
C LEU A 640 6.89 -21.34 -6.18
N MET A 641 8.08 -20.73 -6.20
CA MET A 641 9.32 -21.48 -6.43
C MET A 641 9.60 -22.50 -5.32
N LYS A 642 9.44 -22.10 -4.06
CA LYS A 642 9.63 -23.00 -2.91
C LYS A 642 8.67 -24.19 -2.96
N ALA A 643 7.40 -23.93 -3.29
CA ALA A 643 6.41 -24.99 -3.44
C ALA A 643 6.80 -25.95 -4.57
N VAL A 644 7.13 -25.42 -5.74
CA VAL A 644 7.51 -26.23 -6.91
C VAL A 644 8.75 -27.08 -6.62
N GLU A 645 9.79 -26.51 -6.04
CA GLU A 645 11.01 -27.23 -5.65
C GLU A 645 10.70 -28.34 -4.64
N PHE A 646 9.87 -28.08 -3.64
CA PHE A 646 9.47 -29.06 -2.64
C PHE A 646 8.72 -30.26 -3.24
N TYR A 647 7.72 -29.99 -4.10
CA TYR A 647 6.92 -31.06 -4.70
C TYR A 647 7.69 -31.82 -5.78
N LEU A 648 8.60 -31.17 -6.51
CA LEU A 648 9.54 -31.85 -7.43
C LEU A 648 10.55 -32.73 -6.69
N ALA A 649 10.92 -32.38 -5.45
CA ALA A 649 11.78 -33.19 -4.59
C ALA A 649 11.05 -34.37 -3.92
N GLY A 650 9.75 -34.56 -4.17
CA GLY A 650 8.96 -35.67 -3.63
C GLY A 650 8.35 -35.41 -2.25
N GLY A 651 8.29 -34.16 -1.81
CA GLY A 651 7.57 -33.77 -0.59
C GLY A 651 6.07 -34.05 -0.70
N LYS A 652 5.45 -34.52 0.38
CA LYS A 652 4.02 -34.89 0.41
C LYS A 652 3.13 -33.94 1.22
N ASP A 653 3.69 -33.06 2.03
CA ASP A 653 2.96 -32.09 2.85
C ASP A 653 3.81 -30.85 3.07
N LEU A 654 3.43 -29.72 2.47
CA LEU A 654 4.00 -28.40 2.77
C LEU A 654 2.90 -27.54 3.40
N ASP A 655 2.95 -27.33 4.72
CA ASP A 655 2.29 -26.16 5.31
C ASP A 655 3.20 -24.97 5.00
N ILE A 656 2.97 -24.37 3.82
CA ILE A 656 3.55 -23.07 3.50
C ILE A 656 2.84 -22.08 4.42
N PRO A 657 3.53 -21.40 5.35
CA PRO A 657 2.92 -20.36 6.14
C PRO A 657 2.36 -19.31 5.19
N GLU A 658 1.11 -18.92 5.39
CA GLU A 658 0.53 -17.75 4.73
C GLU A 658 1.49 -16.55 4.90
N PRO A 659 1.60 -15.65 3.90
CA PRO A 659 2.38 -14.43 4.07
C PRO A 659 1.83 -13.65 5.27
N ASN A 660 2.53 -13.72 6.42
CA ASN A 660 2.22 -13.16 7.73
C ASN A 660 1.07 -12.13 7.75
N ALA A 661 -0.14 -12.60 8.04
CA ALA A 661 -1.25 -11.78 8.51
C ALA A 661 -1.14 -11.60 10.05
N GLU A 662 -0.08 -10.94 10.51
CA GLU A 662 0.04 -10.50 11.91
C GLU A 662 0.53 -9.05 11.93
N GLY A 663 -0.43 -8.12 11.96
CA GLY A 663 -0.27 -6.75 12.48
C GLY A 663 -0.91 -6.69 13.88
N PRO A 664 -0.37 -5.90 14.82
CA PRO A 664 -0.63 -6.08 16.25
C PRO A 664 -2.03 -5.61 16.67
N ALA A 665 -2.55 -6.31 17.69
CA ALA A 665 -3.77 -6.03 18.44
C ALA A 665 -3.72 -4.74 19.28
#